data_AF-A0A1C6BLY7-F1
#
_entry.id   AF-A0A1C6BLY7-F1
#
_cell.length_a   1.000
_cell.length_b   1.000
_cell.length_c   1.000
_cell.angle_alpha   90.00
_cell.angle_beta   90.00
_cell.angle_gamma   90.00
#
_symmetry.space_group_name_H-M   'P 1'
#
loop_
_entity.id
_entity.type
_entity.pdbx_description
1 polymer ?
#
loop_
_entity_poly.entity_id
_entity_poly.type
_entity_poly.pdbx_seq_one_letter_code
_entity_poly.pdbx_strand_id
1 'polypeptide(L)'
;MKIRLFFLLLSLLLCQWTIAQQTVSSGKLIEYSRFNSTIVPSRNVFVWLPTGYSTRERYDVLYMHDGQMLFDANTTWNKQEWGIDEIVGKLLSEKKMEPCIVVGIASIPETRYEDYFPQKALNYLPDEQLPEDISFNADNYLRFLVEEVKPFIDKEYSTNKSVEHTFVMGSSMGGLISLYALCEYPEVFGGAACMSTHVPMILSKELSKEKADQWSRAFRNYLDENLPTANSRIIYMDRGDATLDAYYPPYQDELDKLMRKKGWKGPMWVSKVFPGAAHTEVDWNKRLDNPLLFLLGTDRKDCICDKKNTDMSPDDYLISKFKDADIVLLAEDHGVKENLDFVKKMIPKLYANGIYMLGMEFGAYEDQKQLDSLINAPRYNENLARQLMFNYNTRWAIVEYMNLYKAAWEWNHSLPEQAKKFRVLNISYRYNWEKFEGARTPENMKQVFPLGNTEDFRCTLLEREVLSVHEKILVLTGTIHAFTSYRFPYYDYTSPGFVRYENRFLGNLLYDKYGNKVVSVALHQPFFNYPNQQPTLISPAAGKLELIMEKSQNNPIGFDLKGSHIGELHDYSYYSMGHKDFILSDLFDGYIFLKPIRELSSCTVDYKFMDDTNWNEAVSNSPDPDWQPRPHDKEEYWRVVENFMNIEKRYADVQ
;
A
#
# COMPACT_ATOMS: atom_id res chain seq x y z
N MET A 1 -24.49 49.69 67.55
CA MET A 1 -25.06 48.66 66.64
C MET A 1 -24.96 49.11 65.17
N LYS A 2 -23.76 49.45 64.66
CA LYS A 2 -23.58 50.00 63.29
C LYS A 2 -22.23 49.60 62.63
N ILE A 3 -21.68 48.43 62.97
CA ILE A 3 -20.43 47.92 62.36
C ILE A 3 -20.60 46.48 61.80
N ARG A 4 -21.78 45.86 61.96
CA ARG A 4 -22.04 44.49 61.44
C ARG A 4 -22.77 44.42 60.09
N LEU A 5 -23.13 45.55 59.48
CA LEU A 5 -23.91 45.55 58.23
C LEU A 5 -23.06 45.74 56.96
N PHE A 6 -21.76 46.04 57.08
CA PHE A 6 -20.90 46.27 55.90
C PHE A 6 -20.17 45.00 55.42
N PHE A 7 -20.16 43.93 56.22
CA PHE A 7 -19.55 42.64 55.83
C PHE A 7 -20.52 41.66 55.14
N LEU A 8 -21.83 41.95 55.11
CA LEU A 8 -22.83 41.09 54.46
C LEU A 8 -23.15 41.50 53.00
N LEU A 9 -22.73 42.69 52.57
CA LEU A 9 -22.97 43.20 51.22
C LEU A 9 -21.78 42.95 50.26
N LEU A 10 -20.63 42.52 50.77
CA LEU A 10 -19.48 42.12 49.93
C LEU A 10 -19.47 40.62 49.59
N SER A 11 -20.26 39.79 50.30
CA SER A 11 -20.37 38.35 50.04
C SER A 11 -21.44 37.96 49.00
N LEU A 12 -22.25 38.92 48.54
CA LEU A 12 -23.32 38.70 47.54
C LEU A 12 -22.95 39.18 46.12
N LEU A 13 -21.72 39.65 45.91
CA LEU A 13 -21.18 40.05 44.59
C LEU A 13 -20.15 39.06 44.02
N LEU A 14 -20.06 37.86 44.61
CA LEU A 14 -19.29 36.72 44.08
C LEU A 14 -20.22 35.54 43.75
N CYS A 15 -21.39 35.81 43.17
CA CYS A 15 -22.05 34.79 42.36
C CYS A 15 -21.41 34.88 40.97
N GLN A 16 -20.17 34.37 40.87
CA GLN A 16 -19.61 34.04 39.57
C GLN A 16 -20.63 33.13 38.88
N TRP A 17 -21.03 33.50 37.68
CA TRP A 17 -21.68 32.57 36.77
C TRP A 17 -20.64 31.48 36.49
N THR A 18 -20.64 30.42 37.31
CA THR A 18 -20.03 29.17 36.91
C THR A 18 -20.87 28.67 35.74
N ILE A 19 -20.44 28.99 34.53
CA ILE A 19 -20.86 28.25 33.34
C ILE A 19 -20.53 26.80 33.69
N ALA A 20 -21.55 25.94 33.74
CA ALA A 20 -21.35 24.54 34.03
C ALA A 20 -20.42 23.98 32.94
N GLN A 21 -19.19 23.65 33.33
CA GLN A 21 -18.22 23.02 32.45
C GLN A 21 -18.72 21.60 32.15
N GLN A 22 -18.67 21.19 30.87
CA GLN A 22 -19.13 19.86 30.47
C GLN A 22 -18.31 18.80 31.21
N THR A 23 -18.99 17.75 31.66
CA THR A 23 -18.34 16.60 32.31
C THR A 23 -18.25 15.42 31.36
N VAL A 24 -17.13 14.70 31.38
CA VAL A 24 -16.90 13.49 30.57
C VAL A 24 -16.66 12.28 31.46
N SER A 25 -17.11 11.12 31.02
CA SER A 25 -16.94 9.81 31.65
C SER A 25 -15.52 9.26 31.53
N SER A 26 -14.78 9.64 30.48
CA SER A 26 -13.40 9.22 30.25
C SER A 26 -12.58 10.30 29.52
N GLY A 27 -11.24 10.21 29.62
CA GLY A 27 -10.34 11.17 29.00
C GLY A 27 -10.35 12.55 29.69
N LYS A 28 -10.01 13.58 28.92
CA LYS A 28 -9.98 14.98 29.38
C LYS A 28 -10.58 15.90 28.33
N LEU A 29 -11.61 16.65 28.71
CA LEU A 29 -12.20 17.70 27.88
C LEU A 29 -11.60 19.08 28.20
N ILE A 30 -11.25 19.82 27.17
CA ILE A 30 -10.76 21.20 27.23
C ILE A 30 -11.68 22.06 26.38
N GLU A 31 -12.25 23.12 26.97
CA GLU A 31 -13.15 24.03 26.28
C GLU A 31 -12.45 25.35 25.95
N TYR A 32 -12.41 25.69 24.66
CA TYR A 32 -12.00 27.01 24.18
C TYR A 32 -13.26 27.84 23.92
N SER A 33 -13.73 28.54 24.95
CA SER A 33 -14.91 29.39 24.85
C SER A 33 -14.65 30.56 23.90
N ARG A 34 -15.58 30.81 22.97
CA ARG A 34 -15.51 31.91 21.98
C ARG A 34 -14.16 31.92 21.25
N PHE A 35 -13.75 30.77 20.72
CA PHE A 35 -12.58 30.67 19.85
C PHE A 35 -12.67 31.75 18.77
N ASN A 36 -11.67 32.63 18.76
CA ASN A 36 -11.69 33.82 17.92
C ASN A 36 -11.38 33.44 16.48
N SER A 37 -12.12 34.00 15.54
CA SER A 37 -11.93 33.77 14.11
C SER A 37 -11.91 35.10 13.37
N THR A 38 -11.10 35.18 12.32
CA THR A 38 -11.09 36.30 11.38
C THR A 38 -12.01 36.07 10.18
N ILE A 39 -12.54 34.84 10.02
CA ILE A 39 -13.29 34.38 8.86
C ILE A 39 -14.78 34.24 9.17
N VAL A 40 -15.13 33.71 10.36
CA VAL A 40 -16.51 33.48 10.80
C VAL A 40 -16.76 34.05 12.21
N PRO A 41 -18.02 34.17 12.67
CA PRO A 41 -18.28 34.54 14.06
C PRO A 41 -17.66 33.55 15.06
N SER A 42 -17.16 34.08 16.18
CA SER A 42 -16.53 33.30 17.24
C SER A 42 -17.48 32.23 17.80
N ARG A 43 -16.97 31.02 18.01
CA ARG A 43 -17.76 29.86 18.49
C ARG A 43 -16.93 29.03 19.47
N ASN A 44 -17.58 28.16 20.25
CA ASN A 44 -16.83 27.29 21.16
C ASN A 44 -16.14 26.17 20.37
N VAL A 45 -14.92 25.81 20.78
CA VAL A 45 -14.21 24.63 20.29
C VAL A 45 -13.90 23.73 21.49
N PHE A 46 -14.30 22.47 21.39
CA PHE A 46 -14.13 21.45 22.42
C PHE A 46 -13.03 20.49 21.99
N VAL A 47 -12.02 20.27 22.83
CA VAL A 47 -10.94 19.31 22.55
C VAL A 47 -10.96 18.22 23.60
N TRP A 48 -11.32 17.01 23.18
CA TRP A 48 -11.26 15.83 24.01
C TRP A 48 -9.95 15.07 23.75
N LEU A 49 -9.25 14.76 24.83
CA LEU A 49 -8.01 14.00 24.84
C LEU A 49 -8.23 12.61 25.44
N PRO A 50 -7.63 11.56 24.86
CA PRO A 50 -7.81 10.21 25.35
C PRO A 50 -7.13 10.03 26.72
N THR A 51 -7.63 9.07 27.49
CA THR A 51 -6.98 8.69 28.77
C THR A 51 -5.53 8.29 28.50
N GLY A 52 -4.58 8.88 29.23
CA GLY A 52 -3.16 8.63 29.04
C GLY A 52 -2.49 9.47 27.94
N TYR A 53 -3.17 10.49 27.39
CA TYR A 53 -2.60 11.43 26.44
C TYR A 53 -1.20 11.90 26.82
N SER A 54 -0.27 11.81 25.87
CA SER A 54 1.13 12.14 26.03
C SER A 54 1.64 12.96 24.85
N THR A 55 2.36 14.05 25.13
CA THR A 55 3.02 14.85 24.10
C THR A 55 4.16 14.11 23.38
N ARG A 56 4.52 12.91 23.83
CA ARG A 56 5.54 12.04 23.21
C ARG A 56 4.97 11.13 22.12
N GLU A 57 3.67 10.91 22.09
CA GLU A 57 2.99 10.11 21.08
C GLU A 57 2.39 11.01 19.99
N ARG A 58 1.76 10.44 18.96
CA ARG A 58 1.03 11.20 17.94
C ARG A 58 -0.35 10.59 17.75
N TYR A 59 -1.36 11.44 17.77
CA TYR A 59 -2.76 11.02 17.76
C TYR A 59 -3.43 11.47 16.47
N ASP A 60 -4.28 10.60 15.94
CA ASP A 60 -5.20 10.95 14.86
C ASP A 60 -6.23 11.96 15.37
N VAL A 61 -6.76 12.79 14.48
CA VAL A 61 -7.69 13.85 14.85
C VAL A 61 -9.00 13.69 14.11
N LEU A 62 -10.09 13.60 14.88
CA LEU A 62 -11.45 13.61 14.38
C LEU A 62 -12.10 14.97 14.67
N TYR A 63 -12.34 15.75 13.62
CA TYR A 63 -13.08 17.01 13.69
C TYR A 63 -14.58 16.73 13.59
N MET A 64 -15.34 17.15 14.58
CA MET A 64 -16.78 16.88 14.66
C MET A 64 -17.61 18.16 14.67
N HIS A 65 -18.68 18.15 13.89
CA HIS A 65 -19.69 19.22 13.87
C HIS A 65 -20.62 19.13 15.09
N ASP A 66 -21.31 20.23 15.40
CA ASP A 66 -22.21 20.34 16.56
C ASP A 66 -21.52 19.97 17.89
N GLY A 67 -20.31 20.49 18.10
CA GLY A 67 -19.45 20.17 19.23
C GLY A 67 -20.11 20.29 20.60
N GLN A 68 -21.11 21.16 20.75
CA GLN A 68 -21.89 21.31 21.98
C GLN A 68 -22.75 20.10 22.35
N MET A 69 -22.98 19.18 21.41
CA MET A 69 -23.84 17.99 21.58
C MET A 69 -23.05 16.70 21.83
N LEU A 70 -21.72 16.76 21.93
CA LEU A 70 -20.89 15.55 21.86
C LEU A 70 -20.67 14.81 23.20
N PHE A 71 -20.60 15.55 24.31
CA PHE A 71 -19.99 15.05 25.55
C PHE A 71 -20.83 15.15 26.83
N ASP A 72 -21.81 16.07 26.92
CA ASP A 72 -22.61 16.19 28.15
C ASP A 72 -24.06 16.62 27.87
N ALA A 73 -24.97 15.65 27.89
CA ALA A 73 -26.41 15.82 27.73
C ALA A 73 -27.04 16.82 28.72
N ASN A 74 -26.45 17.06 29.89
CA ASN A 74 -27.00 18.05 30.83
C ASN A 74 -26.86 19.48 30.30
N THR A 75 -25.88 19.71 29.43
CA THR A 75 -25.61 21.02 28.83
C THR A 75 -26.34 21.26 27.52
N THR A 76 -26.92 20.21 26.92
CA THR A 76 -27.64 20.30 25.65
C THR A 76 -29.08 20.76 25.81
N TRP A 77 -29.60 21.39 24.76
CA TRP A 77 -30.96 21.96 24.74
C TRP A 77 -32.06 20.89 24.80
N ASN A 78 -31.80 19.69 24.28
CA ASN A 78 -32.77 18.58 24.22
C ASN A 78 -32.49 17.45 25.23
N LYS A 79 -31.48 17.62 26.10
CA LYS A 79 -31.05 16.61 27.08
C LYS A 79 -30.60 15.28 26.45
N GLN A 80 -30.05 15.35 25.24
CA GLN A 80 -29.42 14.23 24.55
C GLN A 80 -27.99 14.58 24.14
N GLU A 81 -27.19 13.56 23.85
CA GLU A 81 -25.81 13.69 23.41
C GLU A 81 -25.42 12.53 22.49
N TRP A 82 -24.27 12.70 21.83
CA TRP A 82 -23.63 11.64 21.09
C TRP A 82 -22.88 10.64 21.96
N GLY A 83 -22.38 11.05 23.13
CA GLY A 83 -21.62 10.19 24.06
C GLY A 83 -20.28 9.75 23.49
N ILE A 84 -19.52 10.70 22.93
CA ILE A 84 -18.25 10.41 22.26
C ILE A 84 -17.23 9.81 23.23
N ASP A 85 -17.11 10.37 24.42
CA ASP A 85 -16.12 9.93 25.40
C ASP A 85 -16.45 8.55 26.00
N GLU A 86 -17.72 8.18 26.13
CA GLU A 86 -18.15 6.83 26.53
C GLU A 86 -17.79 5.81 25.45
N ILE A 87 -18.16 6.08 24.19
CA ILE A 87 -17.97 5.13 23.09
C ILE A 87 -16.49 5.01 22.74
N VAL A 88 -15.76 6.12 22.60
CA VAL A 88 -14.32 6.09 22.35
C VAL A 88 -13.59 5.44 23.53
N GLY A 89 -13.92 5.80 24.77
CA GLY A 89 -13.35 5.19 25.97
C GLY A 89 -13.55 3.67 26.01
N LYS A 90 -14.76 3.20 25.69
CA LYS A 90 -15.08 1.77 25.57
C LYS A 90 -14.24 1.11 24.49
N LEU A 91 -14.24 1.63 23.26
CA LEU A 91 -13.51 1.04 22.13
C LEU A 91 -11.99 0.99 22.37
N LEU A 92 -11.41 2.00 23.04
CA LEU A 92 -10.02 2.00 23.46
C LEU A 92 -9.74 0.92 24.51
N SER A 93 -10.62 0.76 25.50
CA SER A 93 -10.48 -0.30 26.52
C SER A 93 -10.57 -1.71 25.91
N GLU A 94 -11.38 -1.86 24.87
CA GLU A 94 -11.53 -3.09 24.10
C GLU A 94 -10.41 -3.29 23.05
N LYS A 95 -9.48 -2.32 22.91
CA LYS A 95 -8.40 -2.31 21.91
C LYS A 95 -8.88 -2.43 20.46
N LYS A 96 -10.06 -1.91 20.16
CA LYS A 96 -10.64 -1.92 18.79
C LYS A 96 -10.30 -0.68 17.98
N MET A 97 -9.81 0.38 18.62
CA MET A 97 -9.36 1.60 17.98
C MET A 97 -8.05 2.08 18.61
N GLU A 98 -7.27 2.83 17.84
CA GLU A 98 -6.10 3.52 18.37
C GLU A 98 -6.52 4.81 19.09
N PRO A 99 -5.78 5.28 20.12
CA PRO A 99 -6.03 6.56 20.75
C PRO A 99 -6.10 7.72 19.74
N CYS A 100 -7.11 8.57 19.86
CA CYS A 100 -7.32 9.75 19.00
C CYS A 100 -7.68 10.99 19.81
N ILE A 101 -7.57 12.17 19.18
CA ILE A 101 -8.09 13.44 19.68
C ILE A 101 -9.41 13.73 18.96
N VAL A 102 -10.43 14.15 19.69
CA VAL A 102 -11.70 14.61 19.10
C VAL A 102 -11.80 16.12 19.28
N VAL A 103 -12.06 16.84 18.19
CA VAL A 103 -12.22 18.30 18.16
C VAL A 103 -13.66 18.62 17.76
N GLY A 104 -14.50 18.99 18.72
CA GLY A 104 -15.88 19.41 18.48
C GLY A 104 -15.98 20.90 18.17
N ILE A 105 -16.57 21.27 17.05
CA ILE A 105 -16.81 22.66 16.65
C ILE A 105 -18.28 22.99 16.93
N ALA A 106 -18.54 23.90 17.88
CA ALA A 106 -19.90 24.31 18.19
C ALA A 106 -20.57 24.95 16.98
N SER A 107 -21.81 24.56 16.70
CA SER A 107 -22.64 25.32 15.76
C SER A 107 -23.24 26.55 16.45
N ILE A 108 -23.52 27.58 15.66
CA ILE A 108 -24.25 28.78 16.10
C ILE A 108 -25.68 28.60 15.61
N PRO A 109 -26.71 28.54 16.48
CA PRO A 109 -28.08 28.23 16.09
C PRO A 109 -28.61 29.09 14.94
N GLU A 110 -28.25 30.37 14.92
CA GLU A 110 -28.69 31.36 13.95
C GLU A 110 -28.08 31.13 12.55
N THR A 111 -26.83 30.67 12.47
CA THR A 111 -26.09 30.51 11.19
C THR A 111 -25.81 29.05 10.84
N ARG A 112 -26.25 28.08 11.65
CA ARG A 112 -25.93 26.65 11.47
C ARG A 112 -26.31 26.14 10.09
N TYR A 113 -27.46 26.57 9.57
CA TYR A 113 -27.88 26.18 8.23
C TYR A 113 -26.91 26.72 7.18
N GLU A 114 -26.59 28.01 7.27
CA GLU A 114 -25.71 28.73 6.35
C GLU A 114 -24.31 28.12 6.33
N ASP A 115 -23.75 27.83 7.52
CA ASP A 115 -22.42 27.26 7.71
C ASP A 115 -22.32 25.81 7.21
N TYR A 116 -23.41 25.03 7.25
CA TYR A 116 -23.37 23.59 6.94
C TYR A 116 -23.95 23.23 5.57
N PHE A 117 -24.55 24.18 4.87
CA PHE A 117 -25.10 23.95 3.54
C PHE A 117 -24.00 24.01 2.47
N PRO A 118 -23.76 22.93 1.67
CA PRO A 118 -22.77 22.92 0.60
C PRO A 118 -23.00 24.01 -0.47
N GLN A 119 -22.46 25.21 -0.28
CA GLN A 119 -22.85 26.39 -1.04
C GLN A 119 -22.52 26.30 -2.53
N LYS A 120 -21.48 25.57 -2.94
CA LYS A 120 -21.17 25.36 -4.36
C LYS A 120 -22.17 24.47 -5.09
N ALA A 121 -23.03 23.73 -4.37
CA ALA A 121 -24.14 23.02 -4.98
C ALA A 121 -25.15 23.97 -5.65
N LEU A 122 -25.20 25.24 -5.20
CA LEU A 122 -26.09 26.26 -5.77
C LEU A 122 -25.78 26.57 -7.24
N ASN A 123 -24.52 26.40 -7.68
CA ASN A 123 -24.10 26.59 -9.08
C ASN A 123 -24.75 25.58 -10.04
N TYR A 124 -25.39 24.53 -9.49
CA TYR A 124 -26.05 23.47 -10.25
C TYR A 124 -27.59 23.57 -10.15
N LEU A 125 -28.11 24.65 -9.54
CA LEU A 125 -29.52 25.00 -9.57
C LEU A 125 -29.84 25.85 -10.82
N PRO A 126 -31.06 25.76 -11.37
CA PRO A 126 -31.54 26.71 -12.39
C PRO A 126 -31.59 28.16 -11.87
N ASP A 127 -31.29 29.14 -12.73
CA ASP A 127 -31.07 30.56 -12.41
C ASP A 127 -32.21 31.29 -11.64
N GLU A 128 -33.42 30.73 -11.55
CA GLU A 128 -34.62 31.38 -11.00
C GLU A 128 -35.02 30.89 -9.58
N GLN A 129 -34.14 30.22 -8.83
CA GLN A 129 -34.58 29.39 -7.67
C GLN A 129 -33.92 29.64 -6.31
N LEU A 130 -33.05 30.66 -6.15
CA LEU A 130 -32.48 30.99 -4.85
C LEU A 130 -33.49 31.77 -3.99
N PRO A 131 -33.84 31.32 -2.78
CA PRO A 131 -34.67 32.10 -1.87
C PRO A 131 -33.94 33.37 -1.45
N GLU A 132 -34.57 34.54 -1.63
CA GLU A 132 -33.96 35.86 -1.31
C GLU A 132 -33.59 35.99 0.19
N ASP A 133 -34.22 35.19 1.06
CA ASP A 133 -34.10 35.25 2.51
C ASP A 133 -33.12 34.22 3.12
N ILE A 134 -32.39 33.46 2.30
CA ILE A 134 -31.45 32.43 2.79
C ILE A 134 -30.02 32.80 2.41
N SER A 135 -29.12 32.79 3.40
CA SER A 135 -27.69 33.00 3.20
C SER A 135 -26.90 31.70 3.31
N PHE A 136 -25.69 31.68 2.75
CA PHE A 136 -24.83 30.50 2.66
C PHE A 136 -23.38 30.89 2.99
N ASN A 137 -22.72 30.08 3.82
CA ASN A 137 -21.42 30.41 4.40
C ASN A 137 -20.49 29.20 4.59
N ALA A 138 -20.83 28.03 4.02
CA ALA A 138 -20.04 26.80 4.19
C ALA A 138 -18.58 26.92 3.75
N ASP A 139 -18.27 27.67 2.68
CA ASP A 139 -16.87 27.82 2.24
C ASP A 139 -16.04 28.53 3.30
N ASN A 140 -16.58 29.59 3.91
CA ASN A 140 -15.91 30.30 5.00
C ASN A 140 -15.85 29.47 6.28
N TYR A 141 -16.89 28.68 6.58
CA TYR A 141 -16.88 27.76 7.71
C TYR A 141 -15.80 26.67 7.55
N LEU A 142 -15.64 26.11 6.35
CA LEU A 142 -14.56 25.14 6.08
C LEU A 142 -13.18 25.80 6.07
N ARG A 143 -13.05 27.02 5.53
CA ARG A 143 -11.82 27.80 5.67
C ARG A 143 -11.47 28.06 7.12
N PHE A 144 -12.45 28.40 7.97
CA PHE A 144 -12.25 28.50 9.42
C PHE A 144 -11.69 27.19 10.01
N LEU A 145 -12.25 26.05 9.62
CA LEU A 145 -11.78 24.74 10.08
C LEU A 145 -10.34 24.45 9.64
N VAL A 146 -10.00 24.73 8.38
CA VAL A 146 -8.72 24.37 7.74
C VAL A 146 -7.61 25.40 8.00
N GLU A 147 -7.92 26.68 7.97
CA GLU A 147 -6.96 27.79 8.07
C GLU A 147 -6.74 28.25 9.52
N GLU A 148 -7.71 28.04 10.43
CA GLU A 148 -7.62 28.52 11.81
C GLU A 148 -7.66 27.39 12.85
N VAL A 149 -8.68 26.53 12.83
CA VAL A 149 -8.85 25.49 13.86
C VAL A 149 -7.81 24.38 13.74
N LYS A 150 -7.66 23.74 12.58
CA LYS A 150 -6.68 22.65 12.41
C LYS A 150 -5.24 23.11 12.72
N PRO A 151 -4.76 24.27 12.22
CA PRO A 151 -3.42 24.75 12.55
C PRO A 151 -3.24 25.05 14.04
N PHE A 152 -4.29 25.56 14.72
CA PHE A 152 -4.28 25.72 16.17
C PHE A 152 -4.14 24.37 16.88
N ILE A 153 -4.94 23.37 16.50
CA ILE A 153 -4.89 22.03 17.10
C ILE A 153 -3.53 21.36 16.85
N ASP A 154 -3.00 21.42 15.64
CA ASP A 154 -1.70 20.86 15.25
C ASP A 154 -0.50 21.56 15.95
N LYS A 155 -0.72 22.75 16.50
CA LYS A 155 0.28 23.50 17.25
C LYS A 155 0.21 23.19 18.75
N GLU A 156 -0.99 23.20 19.32
CA GLU A 156 -1.18 23.03 20.77
C GLU A 156 -1.16 21.57 21.22
N TYR A 157 -1.47 20.62 20.30
CA TYR A 157 -1.56 19.20 20.62
C TYR A 157 -0.68 18.33 19.71
N SER A 158 -0.32 17.16 20.25
CA SER A 158 0.50 16.15 19.59
C SER A 158 -0.26 15.34 18.52
N THR A 159 -0.52 15.95 17.37
CA THR A 159 -1.31 15.36 16.27
C THR A 159 -0.46 14.65 15.21
N ASN A 160 -1.02 13.63 14.57
CA ASN A 160 -0.60 13.17 13.25
C ASN A 160 -1.16 14.14 12.20
N LYS A 161 -0.29 14.94 11.58
CA LYS A 161 -0.71 16.10 10.76
C LYS A 161 -1.11 15.76 9.33
N SER A 162 -0.77 14.55 8.87
CA SER A 162 -0.97 14.15 7.48
C SER A 162 -2.43 13.80 7.21
N VAL A 163 -2.78 13.77 5.93
CA VAL A 163 -4.15 13.58 5.46
C VAL A 163 -4.73 12.27 5.97
N GLU A 164 -3.91 11.21 6.05
CA GLU A 164 -4.30 9.85 6.48
C GLU A 164 -4.72 9.75 7.95
N HIS A 165 -4.53 10.81 8.72
CA HIS A 165 -4.78 10.83 10.16
C HIS A 165 -5.71 11.97 10.57
N THR A 166 -6.32 12.66 9.61
CA THR A 166 -7.23 13.78 9.83
C THR A 166 -8.60 13.46 9.24
N PHE A 167 -9.63 13.42 10.07
CA PHE A 167 -10.99 13.04 9.68
C PHE A 167 -12.01 14.10 10.07
N VAL A 168 -13.14 14.11 9.36
CA VAL A 168 -14.27 15.00 9.64
C VAL A 168 -15.57 14.21 9.78
N MET A 169 -16.44 14.60 10.71
CA MET A 169 -17.66 13.83 10.98
C MET A 169 -18.81 14.69 11.49
N GLY A 170 -20.04 14.32 11.12
CA GLY A 170 -21.25 14.93 11.67
C GLY A 170 -22.51 14.16 11.29
N SER A 171 -23.65 14.60 11.84
CA SER A 171 -24.96 14.08 11.46
C SER A 171 -25.83 15.11 10.76
N SER A 172 -26.83 14.67 10.00
CA SER A 172 -27.80 15.56 9.36
C SER A 172 -27.09 16.56 8.43
N MET A 173 -27.27 17.86 8.64
CA MET A 173 -26.47 18.89 7.97
C MET A 173 -24.97 18.80 8.27
N GLY A 174 -24.59 18.35 9.47
CA GLY A 174 -23.21 18.02 9.83
C GLY A 174 -22.60 16.95 8.91
N GLY A 175 -23.41 15.99 8.46
CA GLY A 175 -23.00 14.99 7.47
C GLY A 175 -22.80 15.60 6.07
N LEU A 176 -23.64 16.55 5.67
CA LEU A 176 -23.48 17.27 4.39
C LEU A 176 -22.17 18.05 4.36
N ILE A 177 -21.91 18.85 5.40
CA ILE A 177 -20.70 19.67 5.49
C ILE A 177 -19.44 18.81 5.66
N SER A 178 -19.52 17.62 6.28
CA SER A 178 -18.41 16.65 6.33
C SER A 178 -18.06 16.11 4.95
N LEU A 179 -19.06 15.72 4.14
CA LEU A 179 -18.82 15.28 2.77
C LEU A 179 -18.28 16.42 1.90
N TYR A 180 -18.84 17.62 2.05
CA TYR A 180 -18.37 18.82 1.36
C TYR A 180 -16.93 19.19 1.75
N ALA A 181 -16.57 19.08 3.03
CA ALA A 181 -15.20 19.30 3.51
C ALA A 181 -14.19 18.38 2.83
N LEU A 182 -14.55 17.10 2.65
CA LEU A 182 -13.69 16.13 1.98
C LEU A 182 -13.52 16.43 0.48
N CYS A 183 -14.56 16.95 -0.18
CA CYS A 183 -14.50 17.36 -1.59
C CYS A 183 -13.68 18.64 -1.79
N GLU A 184 -13.84 19.61 -0.89
CA GLU A 184 -13.19 20.92 -1.01
C GLU A 184 -11.74 20.93 -0.53
N TYR A 185 -11.41 20.07 0.43
CA TYR A 185 -10.07 19.96 1.02
C TYR A 185 -9.60 18.50 1.11
N PRO A 186 -9.54 17.76 -0.02
CA PRO A 186 -9.08 16.38 -0.03
C PRO A 186 -7.61 16.23 0.39
N GLU A 187 -6.81 17.29 0.33
CA GLU A 187 -5.43 17.35 0.84
C GLU A 187 -5.35 17.49 2.36
N VAL A 188 -6.45 17.84 3.03
CA VAL A 188 -6.53 18.02 4.48
C VAL A 188 -7.20 16.83 5.16
N PHE A 189 -8.33 16.37 4.62
CA PHE A 189 -9.12 15.30 5.23
C PHE A 189 -8.88 13.96 4.52
N GLY A 190 -8.42 12.96 5.27
CA GLY A 190 -8.26 11.57 4.82
C GLY A 190 -9.57 10.80 4.72
N GLY A 191 -10.61 11.31 5.37
CA GLY A 191 -11.94 10.73 5.27
C GLY A 191 -13.01 11.49 6.02
N ALA A 192 -14.26 11.12 5.73
CA ALA A 192 -15.45 11.73 6.31
C ALA A 192 -16.44 10.67 6.81
N ALA A 193 -17.12 10.93 7.93
CA ALA A 193 -18.27 10.15 8.38
C ALA A 193 -19.54 11.00 8.39
N CYS A 194 -20.51 10.59 7.58
CA CYS A 194 -21.71 11.35 7.26
C CYS A 194 -22.94 10.58 7.75
N MET A 195 -23.37 10.84 8.99
CA MET A 195 -24.46 10.10 9.61
C MET A 195 -25.83 10.73 9.36
N SER A 196 -26.84 9.94 9.04
CA SER A 196 -28.20 10.44 8.72
C SER A 196 -28.15 11.71 7.84
N THR A 197 -27.34 11.68 6.79
CA THR A 197 -27.00 12.89 6.02
C THR A 197 -28.27 13.53 5.47
N HIS A 198 -28.42 14.85 5.63
CA HIS A 198 -29.61 15.60 5.20
C HIS A 198 -29.64 15.83 3.67
N VAL A 199 -29.50 14.75 2.89
CA VAL A 199 -29.44 14.76 1.41
C VAL A 199 -30.64 15.37 0.68
N PRO A 200 -31.85 15.58 1.27
CA PRO A 200 -32.88 16.40 0.63
C PRO A 200 -32.51 17.90 0.58
N MET A 201 -31.62 18.36 1.46
CA MET A 201 -31.04 19.70 1.47
C MET A 201 -32.04 20.86 1.62
N ILE A 202 -33.20 20.62 2.24
CA ILE A 202 -34.25 21.63 2.40
C ILE A 202 -34.61 21.89 3.86
N LEU A 203 -34.92 23.14 4.20
CA LEU A 203 -35.44 23.49 5.52
C LEU A 203 -36.90 23.06 5.66
N SER A 204 -37.26 22.55 6.84
CA SER A 204 -38.57 21.94 7.13
C SER A 204 -39.79 22.83 6.92
N LYS A 205 -39.62 24.15 6.73
CA LYS A 205 -40.72 25.09 6.48
C LYS A 205 -41.15 25.19 5.01
N GLU A 206 -40.39 24.63 4.07
CA GLU A 206 -40.63 24.73 2.62
C GLU A 206 -40.63 23.38 1.89
N LEU A 207 -41.18 22.35 2.51
CA LEU A 207 -41.29 21.01 1.92
C LEU A 207 -42.29 20.99 0.74
N SER A 208 -41.80 21.25 -0.46
CA SER A 208 -42.33 20.58 -1.65
C SER A 208 -41.33 19.50 -2.07
N LYS A 209 -41.85 18.32 -2.42
CA LYS A 209 -41.05 17.22 -2.98
C LYS A 209 -40.22 17.70 -4.18
N GLU A 210 -40.80 18.58 -5.00
CA GLU A 210 -40.15 19.16 -6.16
C GLU A 210 -38.88 19.95 -5.80
N LYS A 211 -38.93 20.78 -4.76
CA LYS A 211 -37.74 21.50 -4.26
C LYS A 211 -36.70 20.51 -3.74
N ALA A 212 -37.07 19.54 -2.91
CA ALA A 212 -36.13 18.52 -2.41
C ALA A 212 -35.43 17.76 -3.56
N ASP A 213 -36.19 17.39 -4.61
CA ASP A 213 -35.67 16.71 -5.79
C ASP A 213 -34.66 17.57 -6.57
N GLN A 214 -34.90 18.88 -6.69
CA GLN A 214 -34.00 19.82 -7.35
C GLN A 214 -32.70 20.03 -6.56
N TRP A 215 -32.81 20.30 -5.26
CA TRP A 215 -31.67 20.62 -4.41
C TRP A 215 -30.75 19.41 -4.20
N SER A 216 -31.35 18.23 -3.96
CA SER A 216 -30.60 16.98 -3.87
C SER A 216 -29.91 16.62 -5.19
N ARG A 217 -30.53 16.91 -6.34
CA ARG A 217 -29.88 16.73 -7.66
C ARG A 217 -28.72 17.69 -7.86
N ALA A 218 -28.88 18.96 -7.51
CA ALA A 218 -27.82 19.96 -7.63
C ALA A 218 -26.58 19.56 -6.83
N PHE A 219 -26.75 19.06 -5.61
CA PHE A 219 -25.63 18.55 -4.82
C PHE A 219 -25.00 17.30 -5.41
N ARG A 220 -25.79 16.36 -5.94
CA ARG A 220 -25.22 15.21 -6.65
C ARG A 220 -24.43 15.62 -7.90
N ASN A 221 -24.85 16.66 -8.62
CA ASN A 221 -24.09 17.18 -9.75
C ASN A 221 -22.76 17.80 -9.29
N TYR A 222 -22.77 18.58 -8.21
CA TYR A 222 -21.55 19.06 -7.57
C TYR A 222 -20.62 17.90 -7.18
N LEU A 223 -21.15 16.83 -6.56
CA LEU A 223 -20.35 15.67 -6.18
C LEU A 223 -19.83 14.87 -7.40
N ASP A 224 -20.58 14.77 -8.50
CA ASP A 224 -20.13 14.10 -9.73
C ASP A 224 -18.85 14.76 -10.28
N GLU A 225 -18.66 16.06 -10.04
CA GLU A 225 -17.47 16.81 -10.46
C GLU A 225 -16.38 16.89 -9.39
N ASN A 226 -16.74 16.96 -8.10
CA ASN A 226 -15.81 17.34 -7.02
C ASN A 226 -15.50 16.22 -6.00
N LEU A 227 -16.07 15.02 -6.15
CA LEU A 227 -15.62 13.88 -5.35
C LEU A 227 -14.13 13.60 -5.64
N PRO A 228 -13.31 13.36 -4.59
CA PRO A 228 -11.92 12.96 -4.81
C PRO A 228 -11.86 11.63 -5.57
N THR A 229 -10.69 11.32 -6.11
CA THR A 229 -10.44 10.03 -6.78
C THR A 229 -10.97 8.90 -5.91
N ALA A 230 -11.85 8.07 -6.46
CA ALA A 230 -12.54 7.07 -5.65
C ALA A 230 -11.56 6.18 -4.90
N ASN A 231 -11.85 5.93 -3.62
CA ASN A 231 -11.05 5.12 -2.71
C ASN A 231 -9.66 5.69 -2.38
N SER A 232 -9.32 6.92 -2.81
CA SER A 232 -8.13 7.63 -2.30
C SER A 232 -8.33 8.20 -0.88
N ARG A 233 -9.59 8.24 -0.42
CA ARG A 233 -10.02 8.69 0.91
C ARG A 233 -11.04 7.67 1.45
N ILE A 234 -11.38 7.76 2.72
CA ILE A 234 -12.42 6.90 3.32
C ILE A 234 -13.72 7.67 3.58
N ILE A 235 -14.86 7.11 3.20
CA ILE A 235 -16.17 7.75 3.40
C ILE A 235 -17.14 6.78 4.07
N TYR A 236 -17.53 7.08 5.30
CA TYR A 236 -18.64 6.41 5.97
C TYR A 236 -19.93 7.20 5.74
N MET A 237 -20.99 6.52 5.32
CA MET A 237 -22.34 7.07 5.29
C MET A 237 -23.30 6.13 6.00
N ASP A 238 -24.31 6.71 6.64
CA ASP A 238 -25.44 5.93 7.11
C ASP A 238 -26.75 6.73 7.17
N ARG A 239 -27.84 6.02 7.43
CA ARG A 239 -29.14 6.58 7.83
C ARG A 239 -29.97 5.57 8.62
N GLY A 240 -30.92 6.08 9.40
CA GLY A 240 -32.07 5.32 9.85
C GLY A 240 -33.17 5.23 8.77
N ASP A 241 -34.38 4.88 9.20
CA ASP A 241 -35.59 4.89 8.37
C ASP A 241 -36.86 5.31 9.15
N ALA A 242 -36.70 5.83 10.38
CA ALA A 242 -37.79 6.35 11.19
C ALA A 242 -37.70 7.89 11.33
N THR A 243 -38.81 8.52 11.72
CA THR A 243 -38.91 9.99 11.91
C THR A 243 -38.51 10.78 10.65
N LEU A 244 -37.51 11.68 10.71
CA LEU A 244 -37.06 12.44 9.55
C LEU A 244 -36.27 11.57 8.54
N ASP A 245 -35.55 10.54 9.00
CA ASP A 245 -34.76 9.66 8.14
C ASP A 245 -35.64 8.81 7.21
N ALA A 246 -36.91 8.62 7.53
CA ALA A 246 -37.89 7.93 6.68
C ALA A 246 -38.04 8.58 5.29
N TYR A 247 -37.71 9.87 5.16
CA TYR A 247 -37.80 10.64 3.92
C TYR A 247 -36.51 10.62 3.09
N TYR A 248 -35.39 10.12 3.64
CA TYR A 248 -34.09 10.12 2.96
C TYR A 248 -33.86 9.02 1.91
N PRO A 249 -34.52 7.84 1.91
CA PRO A 249 -34.20 6.76 0.97
C PRO A 249 -34.16 7.20 -0.50
N PRO A 250 -35.15 7.93 -1.06
CA PRO A 250 -35.12 8.32 -2.48
C PRO A 250 -33.90 9.15 -2.87
N TYR A 251 -33.34 9.89 -1.93
CA TYR A 251 -32.22 10.81 -2.13
C TYR A 251 -30.87 10.14 -1.83
N GLN A 252 -30.80 9.38 -0.73
CA GLN A 252 -29.61 8.62 -0.35
C GLN A 252 -29.34 7.52 -1.38
N ASP A 253 -30.37 6.82 -1.87
CA ASP A 253 -30.20 5.76 -2.87
C ASP A 253 -29.61 6.31 -4.19
N GLU A 254 -29.99 7.53 -4.56
CA GLU A 254 -29.46 8.25 -5.71
C GLU A 254 -28.03 8.76 -5.49
N LEU A 255 -27.69 9.21 -4.28
CA LEU A 255 -26.31 9.52 -3.91
C LEU A 255 -25.45 8.25 -3.93
N ASP A 256 -25.93 7.14 -3.38
CA ASP A 256 -25.22 5.87 -3.38
C ASP A 256 -25.01 5.34 -4.80
N LYS A 257 -25.98 5.56 -5.71
CA LYS A 257 -25.81 5.26 -7.15
C LYS A 257 -24.70 6.12 -7.76
N LEU A 258 -24.62 7.41 -7.42
CA LEU A 258 -23.53 8.28 -7.86
C LEU A 258 -22.18 7.80 -7.32
N MET A 259 -22.08 7.51 -6.02
CA MET A 259 -20.85 6.99 -5.39
C MET A 259 -20.36 5.72 -6.11
N ARG A 260 -21.27 4.75 -6.36
CA ARG A 260 -20.97 3.55 -7.14
C ARG A 260 -20.52 3.86 -8.57
N LYS A 261 -21.24 4.75 -9.27
CA LYS A 261 -20.89 5.20 -10.64
C LYS A 261 -19.48 5.81 -10.68
N LYS A 262 -19.09 6.55 -9.64
CA LYS A 262 -17.77 7.19 -9.50
C LYS A 262 -16.65 6.24 -9.07
N GLY A 263 -16.96 4.97 -8.79
CA GLY A 263 -15.97 3.93 -8.48
C GLY A 263 -15.73 3.70 -6.97
N TRP A 264 -16.53 4.32 -6.10
CA TRP A 264 -16.44 4.12 -4.66
C TRP A 264 -16.95 2.73 -4.27
N LYS A 265 -16.17 2.00 -3.47
CA LYS A 265 -16.48 0.64 -3.01
C LYS A 265 -15.94 0.40 -1.60
N GLY A 266 -16.47 -0.63 -0.93
CA GLY A 266 -15.89 -1.11 0.33
C GLY A 266 -14.46 -1.64 0.12
N PRO A 267 -13.56 -1.53 1.11
CA PRO A 267 -13.80 -0.99 2.45
C PRO A 267 -13.73 0.55 2.53
N MET A 268 -13.38 1.24 1.44
CA MET A 268 -13.11 2.68 1.44
C MET A 268 -14.37 3.54 1.42
N TRP A 269 -15.51 2.98 1.05
CA TRP A 269 -16.81 3.60 1.20
C TRP A 269 -17.87 2.60 1.66
N VAL A 270 -18.68 3.01 2.63
CA VAL A 270 -19.86 2.28 3.09
C VAL A 270 -21.06 3.20 3.18
N SER A 271 -22.24 2.68 2.86
CA SER A 271 -23.53 3.32 3.11
C SER A 271 -24.43 2.32 3.82
N LYS A 272 -24.76 2.58 5.09
CA LYS A 272 -25.52 1.65 5.94
C LYS A 272 -26.93 2.16 6.22
N VAL A 273 -27.88 1.23 6.31
CA VAL A 273 -29.25 1.51 6.78
C VAL A 273 -29.44 0.82 8.12
N PHE A 274 -29.97 1.54 9.10
CA PHE A 274 -30.28 1.05 10.44
C PHE A 274 -31.81 1.05 10.64
N PRO A 275 -32.50 -0.08 10.42
CA PRO A 275 -33.95 -0.13 10.51
C PRO A 275 -34.46 0.24 11.91
N GLY A 276 -35.51 1.06 11.95
CA GLY A 276 -36.13 1.59 13.15
C GLY A 276 -35.40 2.77 13.79
N ALA A 277 -34.20 3.14 13.32
CA ALA A 277 -33.45 4.25 13.89
C ALA A 277 -34.05 5.61 13.46
N ALA A 278 -34.19 6.50 14.44
CA ALA A 278 -34.69 7.86 14.31
C ALA A 278 -33.56 8.88 14.06
N HIS A 279 -33.95 10.09 13.65
CA HIS A 279 -33.05 11.22 13.41
C HIS A 279 -32.78 11.99 14.71
N THR A 280 -32.07 11.36 15.66
CA THR A 280 -31.83 11.89 17.02
C THR A 280 -30.45 11.52 17.54
N GLU A 281 -29.91 12.29 18.48
CA GLU A 281 -28.60 12.02 19.10
C GLU A 281 -28.58 10.66 19.82
N VAL A 282 -29.67 10.27 20.48
CA VAL A 282 -29.79 8.95 21.13
C VAL A 282 -29.59 7.80 20.13
N ASP A 283 -30.16 7.91 18.92
CA ASP A 283 -30.03 6.85 17.91
C ASP A 283 -28.73 6.95 17.10
N TRP A 284 -28.08 8.12 17.03
CA TRP A 284 -26.71 8.24 16.55
C TRP A 284 -25.72 7.61 17.53
N ASN A 285 -25.86 7.86 18.84
CA ASN A 285 -25.04 7.24 19.89
C ASN A 285 -25.04 5.71 19.81
N LYS A 286 -26.22 5.08 19.65
CA LYS A 286 -26.36 3.60 19.58
C LYS A 286 -25.55 2.93 18.49
N ARG A 287 -25.18 3.66 17.43
CA ARG A 287 -24.46 3.16 16.25
C ARG A 287 -23.15 3.91 15.99
N LEU A 288 -22.71 4.72 16.95
CA LEU A 288 -21.53 5.58 16.85
C LEU A 288 -20.23 4.78 16.75
N ASP A 289 -20.22 3.54 17.25
CA ASP A 289 -19.11 2.60 17.07
C ASP A 289 -18.78 2.34 15.60
N ASN A 290 -19.78 2.32 14.72
CA ASN A 290 -19.60 2.03 13.30
C ASN A 290 -18.70 3.06 12.57
N PRO A 291 -19.04 4.36 12.55
CA PRO A 291 -18.18 5.37 11.92
C PRO A 291 -16.84 5.53 12.65
N LEU A 292 -16.80 5.41 13.98
CA LEU A 292 -15.55 5.50 14.73
C LEU A 292 -14.59 4.36 14.39
N LEU A 293 -15.07 3.11 14.32
CA LEU A 293 -14.24 1.99 13.89
C LEU A 293 -13.84 2.09 12.42
N PHE A 294 -14.72 2.59 11.57
CA PHE A 294 -14.40 2.82 10.16
C PHE A 294 -13.27 3.86 9.99
N LEU A 295 -13.32 4.97 10.73
CA LEU A 295 -12.33 6.04 10.63
C LEU A 295 -11.09 5.85 11.49
N LEU A 296 -11.15 5.11 12.59
CA LEU A 296 -10.12 5.09 13.64
C LEU A 296 -9.83 3.69 14.21
N GLY A 297 -10.47 2.64 13.68
CA GLY A 297 -10.26 1.26 14.12
C GLY A 297 -8.82 0.78 13.94
N THR A 298 -8.39 -0.17 14.76
CA THR A 298 -7.05 -0.81 14.63
C THR A 298 -6.86 -1.47 13.27
N ASP A 299 -7.95 -1.94 12.68
CA ASP A 299 -7.98 -2.59 11.36
C ASP A 299 -7.84 -1.58 10.21
N ARG A 300 -7.80 -0.26 10.50
CA ARG A 300 -7.59 0.82 9.51
C ARG A 300 -6.12 0.98 9.09
N LYS A 301 -5.16 0.33 9.76
CA LYS A 301 -3.72 0.53 9.52
C LYS A 301 -3.26 0.19 8.10
N ASP A 302 -4.12 -0.45 7.30
CA ASP A 302 -3.83 -0.85 5.92
C ASP A 302 -4.60 -0.04 4.85
N CYS A 303 -5.38 0.99 5.23
CA CYS A 303 -6.40 1.55 4.32
C CYS A 303 -6.26 3.04 4.01
N ILE A 304 -5.17 3.72 4.37
CA ILE A 304 -4.95 5.09 3.85
C ILE A 304 -3.50 5.23 3.38
N CYS A 305 -3.38 5.13 2.08
CA CYS A 305 -2.15 5.23 1.32
C CYS A 305 -1.61 6.67 1.33
N ASP A 306 -0.53 6.90 2.07
CA ASP A 306 0.67 7.64 1.61
C ASP A 306 1.71 7.86 2.74
N LYS A 307 1.99 6.83 3.56
CA LYS A 307 3.24 6.82 4.32
C LYS A 307 4.41 6.43 3.42
N LYS A 308 5.03 7.47 2.84
CA LYS A 308 6.45 7.57 2.45
C LYS A 308 7.11 6.27 1.94
N ASN A 309 7.17 6.15 0.62
CA ASN A 309 8.48 6.20 -0.04
C ASN A 309 8.37 7.26 -1.12
N THR A 310 9.04 8.39 -0.94
CA THR A 310 9.42 9.24 -2.06
C THR A 310 10.12 8.34 -3.07
N ASP A 311 9.62 8.27 -4.30
CA ASP A 311 10.25 7.66 -5.46
C ASP A 311 11.78 7.60 -5.33
N MET A 312 12.30 6.50 -4.79
CA MET A 312 13.72 6.33 -4.54
C MET A 312 14.34 5.86 -5.85
N SER A 313 15.59 6.25 -6.11
CA SER A 313 16.30 5.63 -7.21
C SER A 313 16.35 4.11 -6.97
N PRO A 314 16.31 3.28 -8.03
CA PRO A 314 16.32 1.82 -7.91
C PRO A 314 17.37 1.26 -6.95
N ASP A 315 18.55 1.86 -6.96
CA ASP A 315 19.69 1.49 -6.12
C ASP A 315 19.50 1.86 -4.65
N ASP A 316 19.09 3.09 -4.34
CA ASP A 316 18.85 3.51 -2.96
C ASP A 316 17.67 2.73 -2.36
N TYR A 317 16.64 2.48 -3.17
CA TYR A 317 15.52 1.63 -2.77
C TYR A 317 15.98 0.23 -2.39
N LEU A 318 16.78 -0.43 -3.25
CA LEU A 318 17.26 -1.77 -2.99
C LEU A 318 18.15 -1.83 -1.74
N ILE A 319 19.01 -0.82 -1.53
CA ILE A 319 19.81 -0.71 -0.30
C ILE A 319 18.91 -0.54 0.93
N SER A 320 17.84 0.26 0.84
CA SER A 320 16.94 0.52 1.97
C SER A 320 16.32 -0.76 2.53
N LYS A 321 16.10 -1.80 1.70
CA LYS A 321 15.55 -3.08 2.12
C LYS A 321 16.45 -3.82 3.12
N PHE A 322 17.77 -3.62 3.04
CA PHE A 322 18.72 -4.17 4.00
C PHE A 322 18.69 -3.51 5.37
N LYS A 323 17.87 -2.48 5.60
CA LYS A 323 17.65 -1.95 6.95
C LYS A 323 17.06 -3.00 7.88
N ASP A 324 16.07 -3.74 7.36
CA ASP A 324 15.27 -4.69 8.13
C ASP A 324 15.48 -6.15 7.68
N ALA A 325 16.01 -6.36 6.47
CA ALA A 325 16.31 -7.68 5.90
C ALA A 325 17.79 -8.07 5.96
N ASP A 326 18.03 -9.37 6.14
CA ASP A 326 19.34 -10.01 5.99
C ASP A 326 19.51 -10.56 4.56
N ILE A 327 18.42 -11.04 3.96
CA ILE A 327 18.38 -11.57 2.59
C ILE A 327 17.39 -10.76 1.76
N VAL A 328 17.87 -10.15 0.68
CA VAL A 328 17.01 -9.53 -0.35
C VAL A 328 17.05 -10.40 -1.59
N LEU A 329 15.92 -10.99 -1.96
CA LEU A 329 15.74 -11.77 -3.18
C LEU A 329 15.32 -10.82 -4.31
N LEU A 330 16.20 -10.63 -5.29
CA LEU A 330 15.94 -9.81 -6.47
C LEU A 330 15.47 -10.70 -7.62
N ALA A 331 14.17 -10.64 -7.89
CA ALA A 331 13.51 -11.42 -8.93
C ALA A 331 13.75 -10.82 -10.31
N GLU A 332 14.23 -11.63 -11.25
CA GLU A 332 14.41 -11.26 -12.65
C GLU A 332 13.75 -12.26 -13.62
N ASP A 333 13.41 -11.78 -14.82
CA ASP A 333 13.31 -12.62 -16.00
C ASP A 333 14.70 -12.73 -16.64
N HIS A 334 15.10 -13.94 -17.03
CA HIS A 334 16.44 -14.21 -17.50
C HIS A 334 16.68 -13.67 -18.91
N GLY A 335 17.90 -13.19 -19.15
CA GLY A 335 18.33 -12.69 -20.44
C GLY A 335 18.05 -11.21 -20.68
N VAL A 336 17.55 -10.48 -19.66
CA VAL A 336 17.34 -9.03 -19.72
C VAL A 336 18.62 -8.29 -19.32
N LYS A 337 19.20 -7.56 -20.28
CA LYS A 337 20.51 -6.90 -20.10
C LYS A 337 20.50 -5.84 -18.98
N GLU A 338 19.43 -5.04 -18.91
CA GLU A 338 19.28 -3.97 -17.92
C GLU A 338 19.34 -4.50 -16.48
N ASN A 339 18.79 -5.69 -16.23
CA ASN A 339 18.78 -6.31 -14.90
C ASN A 339 20.21 -6.59 -14.42
N LEU A 340 21.03 -7.17 -15.29
CA LEU A 340 22.41 -7.53 -14.96
C LEU A 340 23.33 -6.32 -14.91
N ASP A 341 23.12 -5.32 -15.79
CA ASP A 341 23.82 -4.04 -15.71
C ASP A 341 23.49 -3.28 -14.42
N PHE A 342 22.25 -3.38 -13.93
CA PHE A 342 21.85 -2.82 -12.64
C PHE A 342 22.56 -3.55 -11.48
N VAL A 343 22.50 -4.89 -11.43
CA VAL A 343 23.19 -5.68 -10.38
C VAL A 343 24.69 -5.44 -10.38
N LYS A 344 25.33 -5.35 -11.56
CA LYS A 344 26.74 -4.97 -11.69
C LYS A 344 27.03 -3.62 -11.01
N LYS A 345 26.19 -2.61 -11.24
CA LYS A 345 26.31 -1.28 -10.61
C LYS A 345 26.05 -1.29 -9.11
N MET A 346 25.33 -2.29 -8.60
CA MET A 346 25.05 -2.43 -7.17
C MET A 346 26.25 -2.91 -6.35
N ILE A 347 27.22 -3.63 -6.93
CA ILE A 347 28.36 -4.22 -6.16
C ILE A 347 29.08 -3.17 -5.28
N PRO A 348 29.52 -2.00 -5.80
CA PRO A 348 30.10 -0.95 -4.96
C PRO A 348 29.15 -0.39 -3.88
N LYS A 349 27.86 -0.26 -4.22
CA LYS A 349 26.85 0.33 -3.32
C LYS A 349 26.48 -0.61 -2.18
N LEU A 350 26.36 -1.90 -2.46
CA LEU A 350 26.21 -2.96 -1.46
C LEU A 350 27.38 -2.92 -0.49
N TYR A 351 28.61 -2.90 -1.02
CA TYR A 351 29.82 -2.86 -0.21
C TYR A 351 29.88 -1.64 0.71
N ALA A 352 29.57 -0.45 0.19
CA ALA A 352 29.54 0.79 0.95
C ALA A 352 28.52 0.77 2.10
N ASN A 353 27.49 -0.07 2.00
CA ASN A 353 26.45 -0.23 3.02
C ASN A 353 26.63 -1.50 3.88
N GLY A 354 27.81 -2.12 3.85
CA GLY A 354 28.12 -3.28 4.69
C GLY A 354 27.54 -4.61 4.19
N ILE A 355 27.07 -4.67 2.95
CA ILE A 355 26.62 -5.90 2.29
C ILE A 355 27.76 -6.40 1.39
N TYR A 356 28.39 -7.50 1.78
CA TYR A 356 29.62 -7.99 1.14
C TYR A 356 29.41 -9.22 0.24
N MET A 357 28.16 -9.61 -0.01
CA MET A 357 27.82 -10.82 -0.76
C MET A 357 26.76 -10.55 -1.83
N LEU A 358 26.99 -11.14 -3.00
CA LEU A 358 26.00 -11.32 -4.06
C LEU A 358 25.76 -12.82 -4.24
N GLY A 359 24.54 -13.28 -4.00
CA GLY A 359 24.09 -14.63 -4.34
C GLY A 359 23.69 -14.69 -5.81
N MET A 360 24.15 -15.71 -6.51
CA MET A 360 23.76 -15.98 -7.89
C MET A 360 23.15 -17.37 -7.98
N GLU A 361 21.89 -17.42 -8.42
CA GLU A 361 21.26 -18.69 -8.77
C GLU A 361 22.06 -19.45 -9.83
N PHE A 362 22.68 -18.71 -10.74
CA PHE A 362 23.41 -19.24 -11.89
C PHE A 362 24.87 -19.48 -11.53
N GLY A 363 25.15 -20.69 -11.07
CA GLY A 363 26.47 -21.13 -10.67
C GLY A 363 26.40 -22.37 -9.79
N ALA A 364 27.45 -23.19 -9.84
CA ALA A 364 27.54 -24.43 -9.10
C ALA A 364 28.30 -24.26 -7.78
N TYR A 365 27.73 -24.73 -6.67
CA TYR A 365 28.33 -24.72 -5.34
C TYR A 365 29.67 -25.46 -5.31
N GLU A 366 29.79 -26.55 -6.07
CA GLU A 366 31.02 -27.34 -6.20
C GLU A 366 32.20 -26.51 -6.73
N ASP A 367 31.90 -25.46 -7.49
CA ASP A 367 32.84 -24.55 -8.11
C ASP A 367 33.11 -23.29 -7.26
N GLN A 368 32.53 -23.18 -6.06
CA GLN A 368 32.62 -21.97 -5.22
C GLN A 368 34.07 -21.58 -4.93
N LYS A 369 34.96 -22.55 -4.67
CA LYS A 369 36.38 -22.26 -4.38
C LYS A 369 37.11 -21.68 -5.60
N GLN A 370 36.80 -22.18 -6.79
CA GLN A 370 37.38 -21.71 -8.04
C GLN A 370 36.84 -20.31 -8.36
N LEU A 371 35.56 -20.04 -8.09
CA LEU A 371 34.98 -18.70 -8.21
C LEU A 371 35.63 -17.71 -7.24
N ASP A 372 35.77 -18.07 -5.96
CA ASP A 372 36.44 -17.25 -4.94
C ASP A 372 37.90 -16.96 -5.36
N SER A 373 38.59 -17.94 -5.95
CA SER A 373 39.92 -17.76 -6.50
C SER A 373 39.93 -16.86 -7.74
N LEU A 374 38.96 -16.98 -8.64
CA LEU A 374 38.86 -16.18 -9.86
C LEU A 374 38.70 -14.69 -9.53
N ILE A 375 37.77 -14.37 -8.62
CA ILE A 375 37.46 -12.96 -8.28
C ILE A 375 38.53 -12.29 -7.40
N ASN A 376 39.52 -13.04 -6.93
CA ASN A 376 40.67 -12.52 -6.17
C ASN A 376 42.02 -12.76 -6.88
N ALA A 377 42.03 -13.35 -8.06
CA ALA A 377 43.26 -13.65 -8.80
C ALA A 377 43.95 -12.36 -9.28
N PRO A 378 45.29 -12.30 -9.35
CA PRO A 378 46.01 -11.11 -9.84
C PRO A 378 45.64 -10.68 -11.28
N ARG A 379 45.11 -11.61 -12.08
CA ARG A 379 44.60 -11.37 -13.43
C ARG A 379 43.30 -12.13 -13.61
N TYR A 380 42.29 -11.48 -14.17
CA TYR A 380 41.01 -12.11 -14.48
C TYR A 380 41.16 -13.16 -15.59
N ASN A 381 40.57 -14.34 -15.40
CA ASN A 381 40.59 -15.43 -16.37
C ASN A 381 39.18 -15.65 -16.95
N GLU A 382 38.94 -15.12 -18.15
CA GLU A 382 37.64 -15.24 -18.83
C GLU A 382 37.28 -16.68 -19.20
N ASN A 383 38.27 -17.53 -19.49
CA ASN A 383 38.02 -18.96 -19.79
C ASN A 383 37.57 -19.71 -18.54
N LEU A 384 38.14 -19.38 -17.38
CA LEU A 384 37.66 -19.95 -16.12
C LEU A 384 36.24 -19.46 -15.82
N ALA A 385 35.94 -18.17 -15.95
CA ALA A 385 34.59 -17.63 -15.76
C ALA A 385 33.54 -18.37 -16.60
N ARG A 386 33.87 -18.62 -17.87
CA ARG A 386 33.07 -19.40 -18.81
C ARG A 386 32.88 -20.84 -18.37
N GLN A 387 33.96 -21.51 -17.98
CA GLN A 387 33.90 -22.89 -17.49
C GLN A 387 32.99 -23.02 -16.26
N LEU A 388 33.08 -22.10 -15.30
CA LEU A 388 32.24 -22.12 -14.09
C LEU A 388 30.75 -22.01 -14.43
N MET A 389 30.40 -21.16 -15.41
CA MET A 389 29.01 -21.02 -15.86
C MET A 389 28.56 -22.24 -16.68
N PHE A 390 29.42 -22.78 -17.54
CA PHE A 390 29.17 -24.00 -18.33
C PHE A 390 28.91 -25.21 -17.44
N ASN A 391 29.66 -25.36 -16.34
CA ASN A 391 29.50 -26.44 -15.37
C ASN A 391 28.11 -26.46 -14.70
N TYR A 392 27.49 -25.28 -14.54
CA TYR A 392 26.15 -25.16 -13.99
C TYR A 392 25.08 -25.47 -15.05
N ASN A 393 25.15 -24.80 -16.20
CA ASN A 393 24.18 -24.98 -17.27
C ASN A 393 24.86 -24.78 -18.62
N THR A 394 24.90 -25.86 -19.41
CA THR A 394 25.60 -25.93 -20.69
C THR A 394 24.99 -25.06 -21.78
N ARG A 395 23.82 -24.45 -21.56
CA ARG A 395 23.17 -23.49 -22.47
C ARG A 395 23.21 -22.04 -21.96
N TRP A 396 23.83 -21.78 -20.81
CA TRP A 396 23.87 -20.45 -20.17
C TRP A 396 24.99 -19.56 -20.73
N ALA A 397 25.06 -19.45 -22.06
CA ALA A 397 26.10 -18.76 -22.81
C ALA A 397 25.94 -17.22 -22.79
N ILE A 398 25.85 -16.62 -21.61
CA ILE A 398 25.42 -15.24 -21.43
C ILE A 398 26.56 -14.40 -20.84
N VAL A 399 27.03 -13.42 -21.61
CA VAL A 399 28.17 -12.56 -21.24
C VAL A 399 27.90 -11.77 -19.95
N GLU A 400 26.71 -11.22 -19.81
CA GLU A 400 26.36 -10.31 -18.71
C GLU A 400 26.39 -10.98 -17.33
N TYR A 401 26.02 -12.26 -17.19
CA TYR A 401 26.18 -12.96 -15.91
C TYR A 401 27.66 -13.17 -15.57
N MET A 402 28.50 -13.54 -16.56
CA MET A 402 29.94 -13.64 -16.35
C MET A 402 30.59 -12.28 -16.04
N ASN A 403 30.00 -11.18 -16.51
CA ASN A 403 30.44 -9.84 -16.15
C ASN A 403 30.19 -9.49 -14.68
N LEU A 404 29.29 -10.19 -13.97
CA LEU A 404 29.13 -10.02 -12.53
C LEU A 404 30.37 -10.54 -11.78
N TYR A 405 30.94 -11.67 -12.19
CA TYR A 405 32.21 -12.17 -11.66
C TYR A 405 33.35 -11.19 -11.93
N LYS A 406 33.40 -10.63 -13.15
CA LYS A 406 34.41 -9.62 -13.53
C LYS A 406 34.26 -8.34 -12.71
N ALA A 407 33.03 -7.88 -12.48
CA ALA A 407 32.77 -6.70 -11.68
C ALA A 407 33.15 -6.88 -10.20
N ALA A 408 32.89 -8.06 -9.63
CA ALA A 408 33.37 -8.41 -8.29
C ALA A 408 34.90 -8.46 -8.23
N TRP A 409 35.55 -8.99 -9.26
CA TRP A 409 37.02 -8.98 -9.39
C TRP A 409 37.59 -7.56 -9.47
N GLU A 410 37.03 -6.71 -10.34
CA GLU A 410 37.41 -5.29 -10.49
C GLU A 410 37.25 -4.54 -9.17
N TRP A 411 36.14 -4.76 -8.46
CA TRP A 411 35.90 -4.17 -7.15
C TRP A 411 36.90 -4.67 -6.11
N ASN A 412 37.14 -5.97 -6.01
CA ASN A 412 38.10 -6.52 -5.05
C ASN A 412 39.53 -6.01 -5.26
N HIS A 413 39.90 -5.64 -6.49
CA HIS A 413 41.20 -5.05 -6.84
C HIS A 413 41.26 -3.54 -6.63
N SER A 414 40.12 -2.84 -6.55
CA SER A 414 40.07 -1.43 -6.19
C SER A 414 40.16 -1.21 -4.67
N LEU A 415 39.84 -2.23 -3.88
CA LEU A 415 39.87 -2.19 -2.42
C LEU A 415 41.30 -2.23 -1.84
N PRO A 416 41.55 -1.58 -0.69
CA PRO A 416 42.78 -1.76 0.07
C PRO A 416 43.08 -3.24 0.37
N GLU A 417 44.35 -3.60 0.51
CA GLU A 417 44.81 -4.99 0.69
C GLU A 417 44.15 -5.69 1.89
N GLN A 418 43.98 -4.96 3.00
CA GLN A 418 43.39 -5.46 4.25
C GLN A 418 41.86 -5.33 4.31
N ALA A 419 41.22 -4.77 3.28
CA ALA A 419 39.78 -4.61 3.26
C ALA A 419 39.09 -5.97 3.05
N LYS A 420 37.94 -6.17 3.71
CA LYS A 420 37.08 -7.34 3.50
C LYS A 420 36.76 -7.46 2.01
N LYS A 421 36.96 -8.63 1.40
CA LYS A 421 36.66 -8.82 -0.02
C LYS A 421 35.17 -9.06 -0.23
N PHE A 422 34.64 -8.56 -1.35
CA PHE A 422 33.30 -8.88 -1.83
C PHE A 422 33.28 -10.30 -2.38
N ARG A 423 32.22 -11.05 -2.07
CA ARG A 423 32.06 -12.45 -2.44
C ARG A 423 30.86 -12.63 -3.37
N VAL A 424 31.02 -13.48 -4.37
CA VAL A 424 29.90 -13.98 -5.17
C VAL A 424 29.64 -15.43 -4.74
N LEU A 425 28.44 -15.71 -4.25
CA LEU A 425 28.03 -17.01 -3.74
C LEU A 425 27.17 -17.73 -4.80
N ASN A 426 27.65 -18.88 -5.29
CA ASN A 426 26.87 -19.80 -6.10
C ASN A 426 25.87 -20.50 -5.19
N ILE A 427 24.57 -20.29 -5.44
CA ILE A 427 23.54 -20.86 -4.56
C ILE A 427 22.95 -22.18 -5.09
N SER A 428 23.18 -22.52 -6.35
CA SER A 428 22.78 -23.80 -6.95
C SER A 428 23.94 -24.80 -6.97
N TYR A 429 23.75 -25.97 -7.57
CA TYR A 429 24.77 -27.01 -7.70
C TYR A 429 24.66 -27.68 -9.08
N ARG A 430 25.60 -28.55 -9.43
CA ARG A 430 25.61 -29.20 -10.75
C ARG A 430 24.49 -30.23 -10.89
N TYR A 431 23.61 -30.03 -11.86
CA TYR A 431 22.64 -31.03 -12.26
C TYR A 431 23.28 -32.02 -13.25
N ASN A 432 22.92 -33.29 -13.13
CA ASN A 432 23.48 -34.37 -13.95
C ASN A 432 22.45 -34.88 -14.97
N TRP A 433 22.17 -34.05 -15.97
CA TRP A 433 21.16 -34.36 -17.01
C TRP A 433 21.56 -35.52 -17.94
N GLU A 434 22.83 -35.92 -17.93
CA GLU A 434 23.27 -37.15 -18.59
C GLU A 434 22.58 -38.38 -17.99
N LYS A 435 22.29 -38.37 -16.68
CA LYS A 435 21.62 -39.46 -15.98
C LYS A 435 20.12 -39.51 -16.19
N PHE A 436 19.52 -38.57 -16.92
CA PHE A 436 18.09 -38.59 -17.17
C PHE A 436 17.72 -39.71 -18.17
N GLU A 437 17.09 -40.77 -17.66
CA GLU A 437 16.66 -41.94 -18.43
C GLU A 437 15.31 -41.78 -19.16
N GLY A 438 14.78 -40.56 -19.29
CA GLY A 438 13.51 -40.30 -20.00
C GLY A 438 12.23 -40.54 -19.19
N ALA A 439 12.34 -40.87 -17.90
CA ALA A 439 11.19 -41.06 -17.00
C ALA A 439 11.42 -40.40 -15.64
N ARG A 440 10.48 -39.57 -15.17
CA ARG A 440 10.59 -38.85 -13.89
C ARG A 440 10.17 -39.71 -12.69
N THR A 441 11.03 -40.65 -12.30
CA THR A 441 10.90 -41.41 -11.03
C THR A 441 11.77 -40.79 -9.93
N PRO A 442 11.46 -40.98 -8.63
CA PRO A 442 12.33 -40.51 -7.55
C PRO A 442 13.77 -41.01 -7.65
N GLU A 443 13.97 -42.25 -8.09
CA GLU A 443 15.29 -42.87 -8.25
C GLU A 443 16.09 -42.22 -9.39
N ASN A 444 15.46 -41.97 -10.54
CA ASN A 444 16.10 -41.30 -11.67
C ASN A 444 16.41 -39.83 -11.33
N MET A 445 15.43 -39.10 -10.77
CA MET A 445 15.62 -37.69 -10.44
C MET A 445 16.66 -37.47 -9.33
N LYS A 446 16.88 -38.44 -8.41
CA LYS A 446 18.00 -38.39 -7.45
C LYS A 446 19.38 -38.46 -8.12
N GLN A 447 19.48 -39.12 -9.28
CA GLN A 447 20.74 -39.15 -10.04
C GLN A 447 20.96 -37.82 -10.78
N VAL A 448 19.89 -37.22 -11.29
CA VAL A 448 19.93 -35.88 -11.92
C VAL A 448 20.23 -34.78 -10.90
N PHE A 449 19.67 -34.91 -9.69
CA PHE A 449 19.81 -33.95 -8.59
C PHE A 449 20.62 -34.56 -7.43
N PRO A 450 21.95 -34.70 -7.58
CA PRO A 450 22.79 -35.45 -6.64
C PRO A 450 22.82 -34.88 -5.23
N LEU A 451 22.50 -33.60 -5.05
CA LEU A 451 22.44 -32.94 -3.74
C LEU A 451 20.99 -32.81 -3.21
N GLY A 452 20.03 -33.52 -3.80
CA GLY A 452 18.64 -33.56 -3.36
C GLY A 452 17.79 -32.43 -3.95
N ASN A 453 16.69 -32.07 -3.29
CA ASN A 453 15.84 -31.00 -3.79
C ASN A 453 16.60 -29.66 -3.85
N THR A 454 16.55 -29.00 -5.01
CA THR A 454 17.28 -27.75 -5.26
C THR A 454 16.92 -26.61 -4.31
N GLU A 455 15.64 -26.43 -4.02
CA GLU A 455 15.18 -25.34 -3.16
C GLU A 455 15.58 -25.57 -1.70
N ASP A 456 15.50 -26.82 -1.22
CA ASP A 456 15.98 -27.20 0.11
C ASP A 456 17.50 -26.99 0.25
N PHE A 457 18.26 -27.32 -0.79
CA PHE A 457 19.70 -27.08 -0.84
C PHE A 457 20.02 -25.58 -0.78
N ARG A 458 19.41 -24.77 -1.65
CA ARG A 458 19.58 -23.31 -1.71
C ARG A 458 19.24 -22.65 -0.37
N CYS A 459 18.13 -23.06 0.25
CA CYS A 459 17.70 -22.59 1.57
C CYS A 459 18.75 -22.92 2.63
N THR A 460 19.15 -24.19 2.75
CA THR A 460 20.15 -24.65 3.74
C THR A 460 21.51 -23.95 3.56
N LEU A 461 21.90 -23.69 2.32
CA LEU A 461 23.14 -22.98 2.01
C LEU A 461 23.09 -21.52 2.49
N LEU A 462 22.01 -20.79 2.19
CA LEU A 462 21.86 -19.40 2.63
C LEU A 462 21.71 -19.29 4.16
N GLU A 463 21.05 -20.26 4.80
CA GLU A 463 21.04 -20.37 6.26
C GLU A 463 22.46 -20.45 6.83
N ARG A 464 23.29 -21.32 6.26
CA ARG A 464 24.67 -21.53 6.71
C ARG A 464 25.57 -20.33 6.42
N GLU A 465 25.61 -19.87 5.18
CA GLU A 465 26.61 -18.89 4.71
C GLU A 465 26.25 -17.44 5.06
N VAL A 466 24.99 -17.16 5.41
CA VAL A 466 24.49 -15.80 5.61
C VAL A 466 23.87 -15.65 7.00
N LEU A 467 22.77 -16.35 7.26
CA LEU A 467 21.97 -16.14 8.47
C LEU A 467 22.72 -16.59 9.74
N SER A 468 23.41 -17.73 9.70
CA SER A 468 24.14 -18.28 10.86
C SER A 468 25.37 -17.46 11.27
N VAL A 469 25.88 -16.66 10.34
CA VAL A 469 27.05 -15.78 10.54
C VAL A 469 26.67 -14.30 10.60
N HIS A 470 25.37 -13.99 10.63
CA HIS A 470 24.83 -12.62 10.72
C HIS A 470 25.32 -11.69 9.61
N GLU A 471 25.49 -12.22 8.40
CA GLU A 471 25.83 -11.45 7.21
C GLU A 471 24.57 -11.04 6.43
N LYS A 472 24.76 -10.18 5.41
CA LYS A 472 23.70 -9.78 4.49
C LYS A 472 24.05 -10.14 3.06
N ILE A 473 23.03 -10.46 2.26
CA ILE A 473 23.20 -10.87 0.86
C ILE A 473 22.09 -10.31 -0.04
N LEU A 474 22.48 -9.80 -1.20
CA LEU A 474 21.56 -9.62 -2.34
C LEU A 474 21.60 -10.91 -3.16
N VAL A 475 20.46 -11.55 -3.43
CA VAL A 475 20.40 -12.78 -4.22
C VAL A 475 19.69 -12.49 -5.53
N LEU A 476 20.39 -12.62 -6.66
CA LEU A 476 19.78 -12.56 -7.99
C LEU A 476 19.25 -13.95 -8.36
N THR A 477 17.95 -14.04 -8.65
CA THR A 477 17.28 -15.31 -8.94
C THR A 477 16.10 -15.12 -9.89
N GLY A 478 15.75 -16.20 -10.59
CA GLY A 478 14.54 -16.26 -11.39
C GLY A 478 13.31 -16.06 -10.52
N THR A 479 12.32 -15.38 -11.09
CA THR A 479 11.13 -14.91 -10.38
C THR A 479 10.47 -15.92 -9.44
N ILE A 480 10.35 -17.18 -9.87
CA ILE A 480 9.67 -18.20 -9.07
C ILE A 480 10.37 -18.50 -7.74
N HIS A 481 11.69 -18.35 -7.68
CA HIS A 481 12.50 -18.62 -6.49
C HIS A 481 12.50 -17.46 -5.49
N ALA A 482 12.07 -16.27 -5.92
CA ALA A 482 12.03 -15.08 -5.07
C ALA A 482 10.73 -14.95 -4.26
N PHE A 483 9.67 -15.67 -4.60
CA PHE A 483 8.37 -15.55 -3.93
C PHE A 483 8.47 -15.85 -2.43
N THR A 484 8.10 -14.88 -1.59
CA THR A 484 8.13 -15.02 -0.12
C THR A 484 6.79 -15.50 0.42
N SER A 485 5.79 -14.63 0.52
CA SER A 485 4.43 -15.00 0.98
C SER A 485 3.56 -15.58 -0.13
N TYR A 486 3.87 -15.27 -1.39
CA TYR A 486 3.12 -15.77 -2.55
C TYR A 486 3.31 -17.27 -2.76
N ARG A 487 2.23 -17.99 -3.07
CA ARG A 487 2.27 -19.43 -3.36
C ARG A 487 1.91 -19.67 -4.83
N PHE A 488 2.81 -20.28 -5.57
CA PHE A 488 2.66 -20.46 -7.01
C PHE A 488 1.53 -21.45 -7.36
N PRO A 489 0.58 -21.10 -8.24
CA PRO A 489 -0.55 -21.95 -8.56
C PRO A 489 -0.21 -22.96 -9.65
N TYR A 490 -0.71 -24.17 -9.50
CA TYR A 490 -0.73 -25.23 -10.51
C TYR A 490 -2.16 -25.70 -10.70
N TYR A 491 -2.53 -26.00 -11.95
CA TYR A 491 -3.72 -26.79 -12.20
C TYR A 491 -3.56 -28.17 -11.57
N ASP A 492 -4.54 -28.59 -10.79
CA ASP A 492 -4.58 -29.90 -10.15
C ASP A 492 -6.04 -30.37 -10.08
N TYR A 493 -6.38 -31.37 -10.90
CA TYR A 493 -7.74 -31.90 -11.01
C TYR A 493 -8.28 -32.51 -9.71
N THR A 494 -7.41 -32.81 -8.73
CA THR A 494 -7.79 -33.38 -7.44
C THR A 494 -7.96 -32.35 -6.34
N SER A 495 -7.42 -31.14 -6.53
CA SER A 495 -7.49 -30.06 -5.53
C SER A 495 -8.83 -29.31 -5.61
N PRO A 496 -9.38 -28.83 -4.47
CA PRO A 496 -10.55 -27.96 -4.48
C PRO A 496 -10.35 -26.73 -5.38
N GLY A 497 -11.33 -26.44 -6.24
CA GLY A 497 -11.19 -25.35 -7.22
C GLY A 497 -10.22 -25.66 -8.37
N PHE A 498 -9.73 -26.90 -8.47
CA PHE A 498 -8.78 -27.39 -9.48
C PHE A 498 -7.42 -26.69 -9.46
N VAL A 499 -7.05 -26.09 -8.33
CA VAL A 499 -5.78 -25.36 -8.18
C VAL A 499 -5.06 -25.83 -6.91
N ARG A 500 -3.78 -26.17 -7.05
CA ARG A 500 -2.84 -26.44 -5.96
C ARG A 500 -1.85 -25.30 -5.85
N TYR A 501 -1.56 -24.86 -4.63
CA TYR A 501 -0.62 -23.78 -4.35
C TYR A 501 0.71 -24.35 -3.83
N GLU A 502 1.80 -24.10 -4.55
CA GLU A 502 3.16 -24.48 -4.19
C GLU A 502 3.83 -23.39 -3.36
N ASN A 503 4.46 -23.78 -2.25
CA ASN A 503 5.12 -22.88 -1.31
C ASN A 503 6.51 -23.38 -0.90
N ARG A 504 7.14 -24.20 -1.74
CA ARG A 504 8.48 -24.76 -1.48
C ARG A 504 9.58 -24.13 -2.35
N PHE A 505 9.32 -23.00 -3.00
CA PHE A 505 10.39 -22.23 -3.62
C PHE A 505 11.28 -21.59 -2.55
N LEU A 506 12.51 -21.24 -2.92
CA LEU A 506 13.55 -20.74 -2.03
C LEU A 506 13.05 -19.61 -1.12
N GLY A 507 12.41 -18.60 -1.71
CA GLY A 507 11.85 -17.47 -0.97
C GLY A 507 10.81 -17.89 0.05
N ASN A 508 9.92 -18.83 -0.28
CA ASN A 508 8.91 -19.34 0.64
C ASN A 508 9.57 -20.07 1.81
N LEU A 509 10.52 -20.97 1.53
CA LEU A 509 11.22 -21.75 2.56
C LEU A 509 12.00 -20.86 3.52
N LEU A 510 12.64 -19.80 3.00
CA LEU A 510 13.36 -18.83 3.81
C LEU A 510 12.39 -17.96 4.62
N TYR A 511 11.33 -17.44 4.00
CA TYR A 511 10.36 -16.58 4.65
C TYR A 511 9.56 -17.31 5.75
N ASP A 512 9.16 -18.57 5.51
CA ASP A 512 8.47 -19.39 6.51
C ASP A 512 9.31 -19.60 7.78
N LYS A 513 10.64 -19.62 7.65
CA LYS A 513 11.57 -19.81 8.78
C LYS A 513 12.02 -18.49 9.44
N TYR A 514 12.22 -17.43 8.65
CA TYR A 514 12.91 -16.21 9.11
C TYR A 514 12.08 -14.92 8.98
N GLY A 515 10.87 -15.00 8.42
CA GLY A 515 9.92 -13.90 8.27
C GLY A 515 10.56 -12.68 7.61
N ASN A 516 10.37 -11.52 8.22
CA ASN A 516 10.77 -10.20 7.70
C ASN A 516 12.29 -10.02 7.49
N LYS A 517 13.13 -10.98 7.90
CA LYS A 517 14.56 -11.00 7.54
C LYS A 517 14.79 -11.32 6.06
N VAL A 518 13.76 -11.78 5.36
CA VAL A 518 13.79 -12.18 3.96
C VAL A 518 12.73 -11.35 3.23
N VAL A 519 13.15 -10.58 2.24
CA VAL A 519 12.25 -9.74 1.44
C VAL A 519 12.49 -9.98 -0.03
N SER A 520 11.43 -9.85 -0.83
CA SER A 520 11.46 -10.03 -2.27
C SER A 520 11.21 -8.73 -3.00
N VAL A 521 12.06 -8.43 -3.99
CA VAL A 521 11.94 -7.25 -4.84
C VAL A 521 11.95 -7.72 -6.29
N ALA A 522 10.95 -7.33 -7.07
CA ALA A 522 10.90 -7.66 -8.49
C ALA A 522 11.48 -6.56 -9.37
N LEU A 523 12.33 -6.95 -10.33
CA LEU A 523 12.65 -6.12 -11.48
C LEU A 523 11.50 -6.19 -12.47
N HIS A 524 11.18 -5.04 -13.09
CA HIS A 524 10.08 -4.94 -14.03
C HIS A 524 10.24 -5.92 -15.21
N GLN A 525 9.21 -6.73 -15.41
CA GLN A 525 9.20 -7.85 -16.34
C GLN A 525 7.74 -8.21 -16.71
N PRO A 526 7.49 -8.83 -17.87
CA PRO A 526 6.17 -9.35 -18.19
C PRO A 526 5.85 -10.62 -17.39
N PHE A 527 4.57 -10.92 -17.24
CA PHE A 527 4.07 -12.13 -16.59
C PHE A 527 3.45 -13.10 -17.59
N PHE A 528 3.45 -14.39 -17.28
CA PHE A 528 2.79 -15.40 -18.12
C PHE A 528 1.28 -15.15 -18.16
N ASN A 529 0.68 -15.22 -19.34
CA ASN A 529 -0.77 -15.25 -19.49
C ASN A 529 -1.31 -16.64 -19.13
N TYR A 530 -2.63 -16.77 -19.02
CA TYR A 530 -3.27 -18.07 -18.84
C TYR A 530 -2.90 -19.03 -20.00
N PRO A 531 -2.81 -20.34 -19.73
CA PRO A 531 -2.45 -21.31 -20.76
C PRO A 531 -3.41 -21.22 -21.95
N ASN A 532 -2.86 -21.30 -23.16
CA ASN A 532 -3.59 -21.18 -24.44
C ASN A 532 -4.21 -19.80 -24.72
N GLN A 533 -3.85 -18.74 -23.99
CA GLN A 533 -4.21 -17.37 -24.32
C GLN A 533 -3.08 -16.65 -25.07
N GLN A 534 -3.46 -15.65 -25.88
CA GLN A 534 -2.54 -14.75 -26.56
C GLN A 534 -2.78 -13.31 -26.10
N PRO A 535 -1.72 -12.51 -25.89
CA PRO A 535 -0.31 -12.90 -25.99
C PRO A 535 0.10 -13.86 -24.86
N THR A 536 1.17 -14.63 -25.06
CA THR A 536 1.68 -15.59 -24.05
C THR A 536 2.25 -14.91 -22.80
N LEU A 537 2.67 -13.65 -22.95
CA LEU A 537 3.18 -12.78 -21.91
C LEU A 537 2.36 -11.50 -21.90
N ILE A 538 2.00 -11.01 -20.71
CA ILE A 538 1.23 -9.78 -20.51
C ILE A 538 1.97 -8.82 -19.58
N SER A 539 1.69 -7.52 -19.71
CA SER A 539 2.23 -6.53 -18.79
C SER A 539 1.58 -6.67 -17.40
N PRO A 540 2.36 -6.53 -16.30
CA PRO A 540 1.83 -6.55 -14.94
C PRO A 540 0.66 -5.59 -14.75
N ALA A 541 -0.32 -6.00 -13.95
CA ALA A 541 -1.53 -5.26 -13.67
C ALA A 541 -2.30 -4.83 -14.93
N ALA A 542 -2.31 -5.69 -15.96
CA ALA A 542 -2.91 -5.41 -17.27
C ALA A 542 -2.44 -4.08 -17.89
N GLY A 543 -1.13 -3.81 -17.82
CA GLY A 543 -0.51 -2.63 -18.41
C GLY A 543 -0.68 -1.32 -17.63
N LYS A 544 -1.45 -1.32 -16.53
CA LYS A 544 -1.63 -0.11 -15.70
C LYS A 544 -0.33 0.40 -15.12
N LEU A 545 0.58 -0.51 -14.75
CA LEU A 545 1.88 -0.15 -14.21
C LEU A 545 2.70 0.63 -15.26
N GLU A 546 2.78 0.13 -16.49
CA GLU A 546 3.45 0.81 -17.61
C GLU A 546 2.85 2.20 -17.86
N LEU A 547 1.52 2.34 -17.84
CA LEU A 547 0.84 3.64 -18.00
C LEU A 547 1.13 4.62 -16.87
N ILE A 548 1.34 4.14 -15.65
CA ILE A 548 1.75 4.98 -14.51
C ILE A 548 3.20 5.44 -14.69
N MET A 549 4.07 4.55 -15.13
CA MET A 549 5.48 4.87 -15.39
C MET A 549 5.63 5.85 -16.56
N GLU A 550 4.80 5.71 -17.60
CA GLU A 550 4.77 6.63 -18.74
C GLU A 550 4.45 8.07 -18.31
N LYS A 551 3.48 8.24 -17.38
CA LYS A 551 3.17 9.55 -16.79
C LYS A 551 4.33 10.15 -16.00
N SER A 552 5.22 9.29 -15.51
CA SER A 552 6.46 9.66 -14.80
C SER A 552 7.66 9.74 -15.76
N GLN A 553 7.42 9.84 -17.06
CA GLN A 553 8.43 9.90 -18.13
C GLN A 553 9.34 8.66 -18.17
N ASN A 554 8.84 7.52 -17.69
CA ASN A 554 9.60 6.26 -17.58
C ASN A 554 10.90 6.39 -16.80
N ASN A 555 10.97 7.31 -15.85
CA ASN A 555 12.14 7.46 -14.99
C ASN A 555 12.36 6.19 -14.14
N PRO A 556 13.59 5.66 -14.04
CA PRO A 556 13.88 4.52 -13.19
C PRO A 556 13.55 4.80 -11.72
N ILE A 557 12.84 3.87 -11.07
CA ILE A 557 12.31 4.04 -9.72
C ILE A 557 12.23 2.70 -8.98
N GLY A 558 12.50 2.72 -7.66
CA GLY A 558 12.19 1.61 -6.76
C GLY A 558 11.17 2.02 -5.69
N PHE A 559 10.21 1.15 -5.39
CA PHE A 559 9.12 1.42 -4.45
C PHE A 559 8.57 0.14 -3.80
N ASP A 560 7.98 0.29 -2.61
CA ASP A 560 7.30 -0.80 -1.91
C ASP A 560 5.94 -1.08 -2.54
N LEU A 561 5.58 -2.36 -2.67
CA LEU A 561 4.24 -2.76 -3.10
C LEU A 561 3.29 -2.82 -1.91
N LYS A 562 3.72 -3.42 -0.80
CA LYS A 562 2.89 -3.50 0.42
C LYS A 562 2.63 -2.09 0.96
N GLY A 563 1.35 -1.73 1.09
CA GLY A 563 0.92 -0.42 1.59
C GLY A 563 1.02 0.73 0.57
N SER A 564 1.16 0.43 -0.74
CA SER A 564 1.14 1.44 -1.80
C SER A 564 -0.03 1.24 -2.78
N HIS A 565 -0.50 2.36 -3.38
CA HIS A 565 -1.55 2.32 -4.42
C HIS A 565 -1.16 1.47 -5.64
N ILE A 566 0.14 1.39 -5.96
CA ILE A 566 0.63 0.53 -7.06
C ILE A 566 0.52 -0.95 -6.66
N GLY A 567 0.81 -1.29 -5.41
CA GLY A 567 0.65 -2.65 -4.90
C GLY A 567 -0.80 -3.13 -4.85
N GLU A 568 -1.77 -2.23 -4.85
CA GLU A 568 -3.22 -2.52 -4.91
C GLU A 568 -3.74 -2.72 -6.35
N LEU A 569 -2.89 -2.55 -7.36
CA LEU A 569 -3.31 -2.80 -8.74
C LEU A 569 -3.59 -4.29 -8.94
N HIS A 570 -4.80 -4.58 -9.43
CA HIS A 570 -5.21 -5.94 -9.77
C HIS A 570 -4.42 -6.49 -10.96
N ASP A 571 -3.98 -7.73 -10.83
CA ASP A 571 -3.29 -8.49 -11.87
C ASP A 571 -4.11 -9.71 -12.30
N TYR A 572 -4.03 -10.03 -13.59
CA TYR A 572 -4.83 -11.08 -14.24
C TYR A 572 -3.96 -12.11 -14.97
N SER A 573 -2.66 -12.15 -14.64
CA SER A 573 -1.73 -13.11 -15.21
C SER A 573 -2.03 -14.52 -14.72
N TYR A 574 -1.26 -15.50 -15.19
CA TYR A 574 -1.24 -16.85 -14.66
C TYR A 574 -1.12 -16.87 -13.12
N TYR A 575 -0.43 -15.89 -12.55
CA TYR A 575 -0.28 -15.79 -11.11
C TYR A 575 -1.58 -15.56 -10.34
N SER A 576 -2.61 -15.01 -10.98
CA SER A 576 -3.93 -14.84 -10.36
C SER A 576 -4.75 -16.15 -10.32
N MET A 577 -4.23 -17.27 -10.82
CA MET A 577 -4.98 -18.51 -10.93
C MET A 577 -5.49 -19.01 -9.58
N GLY A 578 -6.83 -19.14 -9.48
CA GLY A 578 -7.54 -19.55 -8.27
C GLY A 578 -7.76 -18.43 -7.25
N HIS A 579 -7.23 -17.23 -7.49
CA HIS A 579 -7.46 -16.03 -6.67
C HIS A 579 -8.63 -15.21 -7.22
N LYS A 580 -9.41 -14.57 -6.34
CA LYS A 580 -10.55 -13.71 -6.74
C LYS A 580 -10.18 -12.24 -6.89
N ASP A 581 -9.33 -11.73 -6.00
CA ASP A 581 -8.94 -10.32 -5.92
C ASP A 581 -7.41 -10.23 -5.83
N PHE A 582 -6.72 -10.74 -6.84
CA PHE A 582 -5.26 -10.79 -6.88
C PHE A 582 -4.65 -9.43 -7.22
N ILE A 583 -3.71 -8.97 -6.40
CA ILE A 583 -3.05 -7.66 -6.55
C ILE A 583 -1.52 -7.81 -6.57
N LEU A 584 -0.81 -6.81 -7.09
CA LEU A 584 0.66 -6.89 -7.22
C LEU A 584 1.38 -7.12 -5.88
N SER A 585 0.89 -6.55 -4.78
CA SER A 585 1.47 -6.74 -3.45
C SER A 585 1.30 -8.16 -2.87
N ASP A 586 0.51 -9.02 -3.51
CA ASP A 586 0.46 -10.45 -3.18
C ASP A 586 1.72 -11.18 -3.63
N LEU A 587 2.39 -10.70 -4.70
CA LEU A 587 3.53 -11.36 -5.34
C LEU A 587 4.87 -11.05 -4.66
N PHE A 588 5.15 -9.77 -4.43
CA PHE A 588 6.45 -9.28 -3.96
C PHE A 588 6.29 -8.20 -2.89
N ASP A 589 7.34 -8.01 -2.09
CA ASP A 589 7.39 -6.93 -1.10
C ASP A 589 7.68 -5.58 -1.76
N GLY A 590 8.52 -5.60 -2.80
CA GLY A 590 9.03 -4.43 -3.50
C GLY A 590 9.08 -4.57 -5.01
N TYR A 591 9.24 -3.44 -5.69
CA TYR A 591 9.33 -3.38 -7.14
C TYR A 591 10.36 -2.35 -7.59
N ILE A 592 11.08 -2.68 -8.67
CA ILE A 592 12.03 -1.79 -9.34
C ILE A 592 11.67 -1.71 -10.82
N PHE A 593 11.36 -0.51 -11.26
CA PHE A 593 11.19 -0.17 -12.66
C PHE A 593 12.49 0.46 -13.18
N LEU A 594 13.12 -0.19 -14.17
CA LEU A 594 14.31 0.35 -14.84
C LEU A 594 13.95 1.01 -16.17
N LYS A 595 13.08 0.36 -16.96
CA LYS A 595 12.63 0.76 -18.29
C LYS A 595 11.30 0.08 -18.62
N PRO A 596 10.52 0.61 -19.58
CA PRO A 596 9.36 -0.08 -20.14
C PRO A 596 9.74 -1.44 -20.74
N ILE A 597 8.82 -2.41 -20.73
CA ILE A 597 9.08 -3.78 -21.23
C ILE A 597 9.58 -3.75 -22.67
N ARG A 598 9.02 -2.87 -23.50
CA ARG A 598 9.37 -2.73 -24.92
C ARG A 598 10.76 -2.12 -25.17
N GLU A 599 11.38 -1.54 -24.15
CA GLU A 599 12.70 -0.91 -24.22
C GLU A 599 13.79 -1.75 -23.53
N LEU A 600 13.44 -2.92 -22.98
CA LEU A 600 14.38 -3.88 -22.44
C LEU A 600 15.15 -4.57 -23.56
N SER A 601 16.44 -4.81 -23.32
CA SER A 601 17.37 -5.32 -24.32
C SER A 601 17.80 -6.76 -24.02
N SER A 602 18.10 -7.50 -25.08
CA SER A 602 18.66 -8.86 -25.00
C SER A 602 20.08 -8.84 -24.41
N CYS A 603 20.41 -9.84 -23.61
CA CYS A 603 21.80 -10.13 -23.25
C CYS A 603 22.61 -10.61 -24.46
N THR A 604 23.94 -10.52 -24.33
CA THR A 604 24.88 -10.90 -25.38
C THR A 604 25.23 -12.39 -25.27
N VAL A 605 25.11 -13.11 -26.38
CA VAL A 605 25.54 -14.52 -26.48
C VAL A 605 27.07 -14.62 -26.56
N ASP A 606 27.67 -15.45 -25.72
CA ASP A 606 29.10 -15.80 -25.80
C ASP A 606 29.30 -17.02 -26.71
N TYR A 607 29.61 -16.79 -27.98
CA TYR A 607 29.88 -17.87 -28.94
C TYR A 607 31.12 -18.71 -28.63
N LYS A 608 31.95 -18.34 -27.64
CA LYS A 608 33.05 -19.18 -27.14
C LYS A 608 32.60 -20.17 -26.08
N PHE A 609 31.35 -20.09 -25.61
CA PHE A 609 30.79 -20.93 -24.53
C PHE A 609 30.77 -22.42 -24.90
N MET A 610 30.50 -22.72 -26.16
CA MET A 610 30.49 -24.07 -26.70
C MET A 610 31.32 -24.14 -27.98
N ASP A 611 32.21 -25.13 -28.06
CA ASP A 611 33.02 -25.42 -29.23
C ASP A 611 33.18 -26.94 -29.45
N ASP A 612 34.06 -27.33 -30.36
CA ASP A 612 34.33 -28.72 -30.70
C ASP A 612 34.86 -29.55 -29.51
N THR A 613 35.50 -28.91 -28.55
CA THR A 613 36.15 -29.58 -27.41
C THR A 613 35.19 -29.96 -26.30
N ASN A 614 34.07 -29.22 -26.16
CA ASN A 614 33.08 -29.44 -25.11
C ASN A 614 31.67 -29.80 -25.63
N TRP A 615 31.50 -29.95 -26.94
CA TRP A 615 30.22 -30.33 -27.58
C TRP A 615 29.53 -31.53 -26.94
N ASN A 616 30.25 -32.64 -26.72
CA ASN A 616 29.65 -33.86 -26.18
C ASN A 616 29.09 -33.65 -24.77
N GLU A 617 29.78 -32.87 -23.93
CA GLU A 617 29.31 -32.52 -22.59
C GLU A 617 28.10 -31.58 -22.67
N ALA A 618 28.11 -30.62 -23.61
CA ALA A 618 26.99 -29.71 -23.81
C ALA A 618 25.69 -30.44 -24.20
N VAL A 619 25.80 -31.47 -25.04
CA VAL A 619 24.67 -32.33 -25.45
C VAL A 619 24.22 -33.25 -24.33
N SER A 620 25.15 -33.98 -23.68
CA SER A 620 24.79 -34.95 -22.64
C SER A 620 24.15 -34.29 -21.43
N ASN A 621 24.65 -33.12 -21.04
CA ASN A 621 24.15 -32.33 -19.93
C ASN A 621 23.24 -31.16 -20.35
N SER A 622 22.64 -31.21 -21.54
CA SER A 622 21.61 -30.24 -21.91
C SER A 622 20.46 -30.25 -20.89
N PRO A 623 20.07 -29.09 -20.34
CA PRO A 623 19.12 -29.01 -19.24
C PRO A 623 17.71 -29.37 -19.67
N ASP A 624 17.03 -30.14 -18.82
CA ASP A 624 15.65 -30.62 -18.95
C ASP A 624 15.26 -31.07 -20.38
N PRO A 625 15.69 -32.29 -20.79
CA PRO A 625 15.41 -32.82 -22.12
C PRO A 625 13.92 -32.97 -22.48
N ASP A 626 13.02 -32.99 -21.48
CA ASP A 626 11.57 -33.04 -21.72
C ASP A 626 11.05 -31.67 -22.19
N TRP A 627 11.61 -30.59 -21.64
CA TRP A 627 11.19 -29.23 -21.96
C TRP A 627 11.94 -28.67 -23.16
N GLN A 628 13.24 -28.98 -23.27
CA GLN A 628 14.06 -28.63 -24.42
C GLN A 628 14.88 -29.84 -24.87
N PRO A 629 14.50 -30.52 -25.95
CA PRO A 629 15.23 -31.67 -26.46
C PRO A 629 16.73 -31.42 -26.63
N ARG A 630 17.52 -32.49 -26.49
CA ARG A 630 18.96 -32.43 -26.75
C ARG A 630 19.18 -32.01 -28.21
N PRO A 631 20.10 -31.08 -28.49
CA PRO A 631 20.31 -30.60 -29.85
C PRO A 631 21.00 -31.69 -30.67
N HIS A 632 20.58 -31.87 -31.92
CA HIS A 632 21.13 -32.87 -32.83
C HIS A 632 22.49 -32.43 -33.39
N ASP A 633 22.66 -31.12 -33.56
CA ASP A 633 23.87 -30.49 -34.07
C ASP A 633 24.10 -29.10 -33.43
N LYS A 634 25.26 -28.52 -33.73
CA LYS A 634 25.69 -27.24 -33.17
C LYS A 634 24.82 -26.07 -33.63
N GLU A 635 24.26 -26.15 -34.84
CA GLU A 635 23.38 -25.11 -35.37
C GLU A 635 22.09 -25.07 -34.57
N GLU A 636 21.50 -26.24 -34.27
CA GLU A 636 20.35 -26.34 -33.40
C GLU A 636 20.63 -25.86 -31.98
N TYR A 637 21.78 -26.22 -31.41
CA TYR A 637 22.20 -25.73 -30.08
C TYR A 637 22.20 -24.19 -30.05
N TRP A 638 22.89 -23.56 -31.00
CA TRP A 638 22.99 -22.09 -31.03
C TRP A 638 21.65 -21.44 -31.29
N ARG A 639 20.84 -22.00 -32.19
CA ARG A 639 19.47 -21.53 -32.44
C ARG A 639 18.62 -21.54 -31.17
N VAL A 640 18.72 -22.55 -30.32
CA VAL A 640 17.98 -22.60 -29.04
C VAL A 640 18.46 -21.51 -28.09
N VAL A 641 19.78 -21.37 -27.92
CA VAL A 641 20.40 -20.34 -27.07
C VAL A 641 20.01 -18.94 -27.53
N GLU A 642 20.15 -18.65 -28.83
CA GLU A 642 19.81 -17.35 -29.42
C GLU A 642 18.33 -17.01 -29.29
N ASN A 643 17.42 -17.98 -29.51
CA ASN A 643 15.99 -17.74 -29.34
C ASN A 643 15.62 -17.45 -27.89
N PHE A 644 16.26 -18.11 -26.92
CA PHE A 644 16.03 -17.84 -25.51
C PHE A 644 16.56 -16.46 -25.09
N MET A 645 17.69 -16.03 -25.65
CA MET A 645 18.30 -14.72 -25.37
C MET A 645 17.61 -13.54 -26.06
N ASN A 646 16.85 -13.79 -27.12
CA ASN A 646 16.17 -12.73 -27.86
C ASN A 646 14.93 -12.22 -27.11
N ILE A 647 15.15 -11.27 -26.21
CA ILE A 647 14.10 -10.62 -25.41
C ILE A 647 13.14 -9.84 -26.31
N GLU A 648 13.63 -9.14 -27.34
CA GLU A 648 12.78 -8.39 -28.28
C GLU A 648 11.72 -9.31 -28.91
N LYS A 649 12.12 -10.52 -29.31
CA LYS A 649 11.22 -11.54 -29.84
C LYS A 649 10.32 -12.14 -28.76
N ARG A 650 10.85 -12.43 -27.57
CA ARG A 650 10.07 -12.99 -26.45
C ARG A 650 8.98 -12.02 -25.99
N TYR A 651 9.25 -10.73 -26.00
CA TYR A 651 8.36 -9.69 -25.48
C TYR A 651 7.57 -8.96 -26.58
N ALA A 652 7.75 -9.34 -27.85
CA ALA A 652 7.16 -8.64 -29.00
C ALA A 652 5.63 -8.45 -28.89
N ASP A 653 4.94 -9.47 -28.36
CA ASP A 653 3.49 -9.48 -28.27
C ASP A 653 2.95 -9.00 -26.91
N VAL A 654 3.81 -8.53 -26.00
CA VAL A 654 3.36 -8.05 -24.68
C VAL A 654 2.44 -6.84 -24.85
N GLN A 655 1.20 -7.00 -24.40
CA GLN A 655 0.14 -5.98 -24.42
C GLN A 655 0.25 -5.03 -23.24
#